data_AF-A0AAY4B2R4-F1
#
_entry.id   AF-A0AAY4B2R4-F1
#
_cell.length_a   1.000
_cell.length_b   1.000
_cell.length_c   1.000
_cell.angle_alpha   90.00
_cell.angle_beta   90.00
_cell.angle_gamma   90.00
#
_symmetry.space_group_name_H-M   'P 1'
#
loop_
_entity.id
_entity.type
_entity.pdbx_description
1 polymer ?
#
loop_
_entity_poly.entity_id
_entity_poly.type
_entity_poly.pdbx_seq_one_letter_code
_entity_poly.pdbx_strand_id
1 'polypeptide(L)'
;MMYVLVIIKMFVADAVSVQQVILALTTFQMPVFLVKFGQSRLYRSENYGKSFQDVTDLINNTFIETEFGIAIGPENSGKVILTGDVSGTSAARIFLSGDFGRSFSHVALPFMPQMQILYNPQDSNTLMVLSVKVSGPVQVSTDVWTTTGTVISLSCLAWWCSDVPECISFWLSGDRGTLLLKKTSDYGKTFQSIREKIYSFGIGGRFLFASVMTGTGNMRSIHVSVDQGEVWNIAQLPHVGHDQFYSILAANDDMVFMHVDEPGDTGYGTIFVSDDRGTVYSKSLERHLYTTPGGETDFTNVTSLRGVFITSVMAEDGSVQSVVSFDQGGEWEPLQKPENSRCDSTAADKEKCSLHIHASYSTSLKLNVPMLPLTEPNAVGLILAHGSVGDAMSMSTPDVYVSDDGGYSWQLALEGPHHYAILDSGGLLVAVEHNALPVSTIKFSTDEGQCWRLYNFTDEPIFFTGLASEPGARSMNVSLWGYRETYFSQYWVSVTIDFRELLTRDCEFEGDYVEWLAHSDDISDPTDGCMLGYKEKFLRLRKDSVCWNGRDYAINKQPSPCPCTLDDYLCDFGYYREENSSKCLEEPDLKGRVLEFCLHGKKEQLVTTGYRKIPGDKCVNGEQPQRKEVDLSAKCVSDLLGPELLVGSLLKAASVIVILLISAVVAVLFVKKYVCGGRFLVHRYSVLQHNAEANGIDGVDEPLDTGVGASAKIEFHDDSDEVLFFFLPPLSEHSSRLDQWFPTNPNSFLHATIKMTKFINYRFMKLMN
;
A
#
# COMPACT_ATOMS: atom_id res chain seq x y z
N MET A 1 -35.73 3.60 4.46
CA MET A 1 -34.94 3.22 5.65
C MET A 1 -34.25 4.49 6.14
N MET A 2 -34.31 4.73 7.45
CA MET A 2 -33.49 5.75 8.11
C MET A 2 -32.11 5.14 8.33
N TYR A 3 -31.05 5.80 7.87
CA TYR A 3 -29.69 5.40 8.16
C TYR A 3 -29.09 6.42 9.13
N VAL A 4 -28.63 5.94 10.28
CA VAL A 4 -27.85 6.73 11.24
C VAL A 4 -26.43 6.19 11.17
N LEU A 5 -25.51 6.98 10.64
CA LEU A 5 -24.08 6.64 10.67
C LEU A 5 -23.45 7.29 11.90
N VAL A 6 -22.66 6.52 12.64
CA VAL A 6 -21.88 6.99 13.79
C VAL A 6 -20.40 6.82 13.46
N ILE A 7 -19.68 7.93 13.42
CA ILE A 7 -18.23 8.00 13.22
C ILE A 7 -17.61 8.46 14.53
N ILE A 8 -16.73 7.64 15.11
CA ILE A 8 -16.02 7.96 16.34
C ILE A 8 -14.55 8.16 15.99
N LYS A 9 -13.97 9.29 16.40
CA LYS A 9 -12.51 9.50 16.36
C LYS A 9 -11.98 9.93 17.71
N MET A 10 -10.87 9.31 18.10
CA MET A 10 -10.17 9.63 19.33
C MET A 10 -8.94 10.48 19.05
N PHE A 11 -8.72 11.52 19.87
CA PHE A 11 -7.43 12.20 19.92
C PHE A 11 -6.52 11.41 20.84
N VAL A 12 -5.31 11.14 20.38
CA VAL A 12 -4.21 10.74 21.25
C VAL A 12 -3.18 11.84 21.14
N ALA A 13 -2.85 12.40 22.29
CA ALA A 13 -1.71 13.26 22.42
C ALA A 13 -0.59 12.45 23.11
N ASP A 14 0.67 12.57 22.64
CA ASP A 14 1.88 11.93 23.17
C ASP A 14 1.85 11.82 24.69
N ALA A 15 2.56 10.79 25.16
CA ALA A 15 2.67 10.26 26.53
C ALA A 15 2.87 11.27 27.68
N VAL A 16 3.04 12.56 27.39
CA VAL A 16 3.32 13.64 28.35
C VAL A 16 2.17 14.66 28.49
N SER A 17 1.14 14.71 27.61
CA SER A 17 0.10 15.75 27.69
C SER A 17 -1.30 15.25 28.10
N VAL A 18 -1.95 16.01 28.99
CA VAL A 18 -2.98 15.59 29.97
C VAL A 18 -4.42 15.60 29.41
N GLN A 19 -4.66 15.84 28.12
CA GLN A 19 -6.03 16.02 27.60
C GLN A 19 -6.45 14.89 26.66
N GLN A 20 -7.27 13.98 27.20
CA GLN A 20 -7.65 12.71 26.58
C GLN A 20 -9.02 12.88 25.92
N VAL A 21 -8.99 13.42 24.71
CA VAL A 21 -10.19 13.94 24.05
C VAL A 21 -10.76 12.92 23.06
N ILE A 22 -12.07 12.69 23.11
CA ILE A 22 -12.80 11.88 22.11
C ILE A 22 -13.83 12.76 21.43
N LEU A 23 -13.87 12.72 20.09
CA LEU A 23 -14.97 13.30 19.31
C LEU A 23 -15.82 12.17 18.71
N ALA A 24 -17.12 12.20 18.98
CA ALA A 24 -18.08 11.31 18.34
C ALA A 24 -19.02 12.14 17.45
N LEU A 25 -19.01 11.85 16.15
CA LEU A 25 -19.85 12.50 15.15
C LEU A 25 -20.93 11.51 14.72
N THR A 26 -22.19 11.92 14.80
CA THR A 26 -23.29 11.16 14.22
C THR A 26 -23.93 11.98 13.12
N THR A 27 -24.36 11.31 12.05
CA THR A 27 -25.03 11.96 10.92
C THR A 27 -26.25 11.17 10.53
N PHE A 28 -27.30 11.90 10.19
CA PHE A 28 -28.61 11.39 9.88
C PHE A 28 -29.08 12.00 8.57
N GLN A 29 -29.50 11.17 7.62
CA GLN A 29 -30.09 11.63 6.36
C GLN A 29 -31.48 11.03 6.16
N MET A 30 -32.44 11.91 5.87
CA MET A 30 -33.79 11.53 5.47
C MET A 30 -34.03 11.85 4.01
N PRO A 31 -34.21 10.84 3.13
CA PRO A 31 -34.61 11.08 1.76
C PRO A 31 -36.10 11.47 1.75
N VAL A 32 -36.38 12.78 1.74
CA VAL A 32 -37.71 13.32 1.46
C VAL A 32 -37.72 13.80 0.01
N PHE A 33 -38.81 13.52 -0.72
CA PHE A 33 -38.97 13.82 -2.15
C PHE A 33 -38.40 15.21 -2.52
N LEU A 34 -37.36 15.24 -3.37
CA LEU A 34 -36.66 16.44 -3.88
C LEU A 34 -35.87 17.30 -2.87
N VAL A 35 -35.80 16.96 -1.57
CA VAL A 35 -35.02 17.71 -0.55
C VAL A 35 -34.28 16.75 0.38
N LYS A 36 -32.94 16.82 0.40
CA LYS A 36 -32.13 16.10 1.39
C LYS A 36 -32.19 16.85 2.73
N PHE A 37 -32.83 16.27 3.74
CA PHE A 37 -32.70 16.75 5.12
C PHE A 37 -31.61 15.94 5.81
N GLY A 38 -30.48 16.60 6.06
CA GLY A 38 -29.35 16.07 6.82
C GLY A 38 -29.24 16.74 8.18
N GLN A 39 -28.99 15.98 9.24
CA GLN A 39 -28.61 16.50 10.55
C GLN A 39 -27.34 15.81 11.04
N SER A 40 -26.45 16.57 11.68
CA SER A 40 -25.29 16.02 12.37
C SER A 40 -25.33 16.38 13.85
N ARG A 41 -24.77 15.50 14.70
CA ARG A 41 -24.50 15.77 16.11
C ARG A 41 -23.03 15.51 16.41
N LEU A 42 -22.39 16.42 17.11
CA LEU A 42 -21.01 16.31 17.52
C LEU A 42 -20.96 16.25 19.05
N TYR A 43 -20.33 15.21 19.58
CA TYR A 43 -20.12 15.01 21.00
C TYR A 43 -18.63 15.04 21.32
N ARG A 44 -18.29 15.57 22.48
CA ARG A 44 -16.91 15.69 22.95
C ARG A 44 -16.77 15.14 24.37
N SER A 45 -15.77 14.30 24.59
CA SER A 45 -15.35 13.80 25.91
C SER A 45 -13.94 14.31 26.21
N GLU A 46 -13.63 14.55 27.48
CA GLU A 46 -12.28 14.87 27.98
C GLU A 46 -11.75 13.81 28.98
N ASN A 47 -12.44 12.67 29.10
CA ASN A 47 -12.17 11.66 30.11
C ASN A 47 -12.29 10.23 29.56
N TYR A 48 -11.65 9.96 28.41
CA TYR A 48 -11.64 8.64 27.77
C TYR A 48 -13.00 8.06 27.35
N GLY A 49 -14.03 8.90 27.24
CA GLY A 49 -15.37 8.48 26.85
C GLY A 49 -16.29 8.20 28.03
N LYS A 50 -15.81 8.35 29.28
CA LYS A 50 -16.64 8.16 30.48
C LYS A 50 -17.85 9.10 30.49
N SER A 51 -17.72 10.30 29.93
CA SER A 51 -18.84 11.23 29.73
C SER A 51 -18.68 12.08 28.49
N PHE A 52 -19.77 12.29 27.74
CA PHE A 52 -19.80 13.13 26.55
C PHE A 52 -20.67 14.38 26.74
N GLN A 53 -20.21 15.50 26.20
CA GLN A 53 -20.96 16.74 26.08
C GLN A 53 -21.41 16.93 24.61
N ASP A 54 -22.68 17.26 24.39
CA ASP A 54 -23.16 17.71 23.06
C ASP A 54 -22.56 19.10 22.77
N VAL A 55 -21.75 19.17 21.72
CA VAL A 55 -21.07 20.38 21.24
C VAL A 55 -21.49 20.72 19.81
N THR A 56 -22.63 20.21 19.35
CA THR A 56 -23.16 20.43 18.00
C THR A 56 -23.33 21.91 17.66
N ASP A 57 -23.60 22.75 18.66
CA ASP A 57 -23.79 24.19 18.46
C ASP A 57 -22.47 24.88 18.01
N LEU A 58 -21.30 24.29 18.32
CA LEU A 58 -20.00 24.83 17.85
C LEU A 58 -19.84 24.76 16.33
N ILE A 59 -20.56 23.84 15.66
CA ILE A 59 -20.59 23.72 14.20
C ILE A 59 -21.87 24.33 13.60
N ASN A 60 -22.57 25.19 14.35
CA ASN A 60 -23.84 25.82 13.95
C ASN A 60 -24.89 24.80 13.47
N ASN A 61 -24.90 23.59 14.04
CA ASN A 61 -25.76 22.48 13.64
C ASN A 61 -25.70 22.14 12.13
N THR A 62 -24.55 22.40 11.51
CA THR A 62 -24.32 22.15 10.08
C THR A 62 -24.20 20.66 9.82
N PHE A 63 -24.74 20.20 8.69
CA PHE A 63 -24.55 18.82 8.23
C PHE A 63 -23.08 18.60 7.82
N ILE A 64 -22.45 17.57 8.40
CA ILE A 64 -21.07 17.18 8.13
C ILE A 64 -21.08 16.00 7.17
N GLU A 65 -20.26 16.08 6.12
CA GLU A 65 -20.13 15.05 5.11
C GLU A 65 -19.25 13.90 5.62
N THR A 66 -19.87 12.75 5.79
CA THR A 66 -19.25 11.58 6.42
C THR A 66 -18.11 10.97 5.62
N GLU A 67 -18.11 11.14 4.30
CA GLU A 67 -17.07 10.66 3.39
C GLU A 67 -15.69 11.26 3.71
N PHE A 68 -15.65 12.48 4.26
CA PHE A 68 -14.40 13.11 4.69
C PHE A 68 -14.03 12.79 6.14
N GLY A 69 -14.91 12.13 6.91
CA GLY A 69 -14.71 11.84 8.33
C GLY A 69 -14.34 13.07 9.18
N ILE A 70 -13.55 12.83 10.23
CA ILE A 70 -12.95 13.88 11.06
C ILE A 70 -11.45 13.92 10.76
N ALA A 71 -10.93 14.99 10.15
CA ALA A 71 -9.48 15.11 9.91
C ALA A 71 -8.79 15.56 11.21
N ILE A 72 -7.83 14.75 11.69
CA ILE A 72 -7.08 14.97 12.94
C ILE A 72 -5.66 15.39 12.57
N GLY A 73 -5.17 16.47 13.18
CA GLY A 73 -3.80 16.94 12.98
C GLY A 73 -2.76 15.96 13.54
N PRO A 74 -1.51 16.01 13.04
CA PRO A 74 -0.44 15.15 13.54
C PRO A 74 -0.11 15.49 15.00
N GLU A 75 0.40 14.46 15.71
CA GLU A 75 0.89 14.54 17.09
C GLU A 75 -0.07 15.29 18.04
N ASN A 76 0.45 16.24 18.82
CA ASN A 76 -0.27 16.99 19.84
C ASN A 76 -0.79 18.34 19.34
N SER A 77 -0.91 18.51 18.02
CA SER A 77 -1.32 19.79 17.45
C SER A 77 -2.71 20.24 17.91
N GLY A 78 -3.55 19.30 18.38
CA GLY A 78 -4.92 19.57 18.81
C GLY A 78 -5.83 20.03 17.68
N LYS A 79 -5.40 19.85 16.42
CA LYS A 79 -6.09 20.36 15.24
C LYS A 79 -7.16 19.39 14.75
N VAL A 80 -8.31 19.95 14.41
CA VAL A 80 -9.48 19.22 13.93
C VAL A 80 -10.06 19.93 12.72
N ILE A 81 -10.34 19.19 11.66
CA ILE A 81 -11.09 19.66 10.50
C ILE A 81 -12.33 18.81 10.30
N LEU A 82 -13.49 19.47 10.20
CA LEU A 82 -14.75 18.87 9.76
C LEU A 82 -15.20 19.53 8.47
N THR A 83 -15.64 18.75 7.50
CA THR A 83 -16.13 19.28 6.21
C THR A 83 -17.64 19.18 6.17
N GLY A 84 -18.32 20.32 6.04
CA GLY A 84 -19.77 20.41 5.94
C GLY A 84 -20.26 20.96 4.60
N ASP A 85 -21.47 20.57 4.22
CA ASP A 85 -22.10 21.02 2.98
C ASP A 85 -22.68 22.45 3.13
N VAL A 86 -22.58 23.23 2.06
CA VAL A 86 -23.28 24.51 1.90
C VAL A 86 -24.35 24.30 0.83
N SER A 87 -25.54 23.93 1.30
CA SER A 87 -26.68 23.55 0.46
C SER A 87 -26.88 24.50 -0.73
N GLY A 88 -26.80 23.96 -1.95
CA GLY A 88 -27.08 24.69 -3.20
C GLY A 88 -25.91 25.47 -3.79
N THR A 89 -24.69 25.35 -3.27
CA THR A 89 -23.49 25.96 -3.86
C THR A 89 -22.41 24.93 -4.18
N SER A 90 -21.48 25.26 -5.09
CA SER A 90 -20.32 24.41 -5.38
C SER A 90 -19.12 24.69 -4.47
N ALA A 91 -19.39 25.05 -3.23
CA ALA A 91 -18.42 25.52 -2.24
C ALA A 91 -18.63 24.72 -0.95
N ALA A 92 -17.55 24.19 -0.38
CA ALA A 92 -17.61 23.54 0.93
C ALA A 92 -17.45 24.54 2.07
N ARG A 93 -17.93 24.20 3.25
CA ARG A 93 -17.57 24.89 4.49
C ARG A 93 -16.75 23.94 5.35
N ILE A 94 -15.58 24.38 5.78
CA ILE A 94 -14.76 23.63 6.72
C ILE A 94 -14.85 24.27 8.10
N PHE A 95 -14.93 23.45 9.14
CA PHE A 95 -14.84 23.84 10.53
C PHE A 95 -13.46 23.47 11.06
N LEU A 96 -12.79 24.44 11.66
CA LEU A 96 -11.40 24.35 12.10
C LEU A 96 -11.34 24.56 13.61
N SER A 97 -10.78 23.60 14.33
CA SER A 97 -10.42 23.73 15.75
C SER A 97 -8.92 23.54 15.90
N GLY A 98 -8.27 24.41 16.68
CA GLY A 98 -6.85 24.28 17.07
C GLY A 98 -6.68 23.94 18.55
N ASP A 99 -7.74 23.50 19.21
CA ASP A 99 -7.83 23.35 20.66
C ASP A 99 -8.58 22.07 21.07
N PHE A 100 -8.35 20.99 20.34
CA PHE A 100 -8.93 19.66 20.57
C PHE A 100 -10.47 19.68 20.54
N GLY A 101 -11.06 20.43 19.61
CA GLY A 101 -12.51 20.54 19.43
C GLY A 101 -13.23 21.33 20.52
N ARG A 102 -12.53 22.16 21.31
CA ARG A 102 -13.16 23.04 22.31
C ARG A 102 -13.86 24.23 21.67
N SER A 103 -13.29 24.76 20.59
CA SER A 103 -13.89 25.82 19.78
C SER A 103 -13.70 25.53 18.30
N PHE A 104 -14.68 25.93 17.49
CA PHE A 104 -14.61 25.83 16.05
C PHE A 104 -14.78 27.21 15.42
N SER A 105 -13.84 27.53 14.54
CA SER A 105 -14.00 28.57 13.53
C SER A 105 -14.46 27.93 12.22
N HIS A 106 -14.97 28.70 11.27
CA HIS A 106 -15.35 28.16 9.97
C HIS A 106 -14.85 29.02 8.83
N VAL A 107 -14.48 28.37 7.73
CA VAL A 107 -14.01 29.00 6.50
C VAL A 107 -14.80 28.41 5.33
N ALA A 108 -15.28 29.28 4.44
CA ALA A 108 -15.88 28.85 3.19
C ALA A 108 -14.75 28.59 2.18
N LEU A 109 -14.66 27.37 1.67
CA LEU A 109 -13.76 27.05 0.57
C LEU A 109 -14.40 27.47 -0.75
N PRO A 110 -13.64 28.06 -1.70
CA PRO A 110 -14.18 28.45 -3.00
C PRO A 110 -14.48 27.24 -3.92
N PHE A 111 -14.33 26.01 -3.42
CA PHE A 111 -14.48 24.75 -4.14
C PHE A 111 -14.96 23.63 -3.20
N MET A 112 -15.30 22.47 -3.78
CA MET A 112 -15.61 21.24 -3.05
C MET A 112 -14.38 20.32 -2.99
N PRO A 113 -13.93 19.89 -1.81
CA PRO A 113 -12.90 18.87 -1.66
C PRO A 113 -13.32 17.56 -2.34
N GLN A 114 -12.37 16.86 -2.96
CA GLN A 114 -12.58 15.52 -3.54
C GLN A 114 -12.20 14.41 -2.55
N MET A 115 -11.32 14.70 -1.59
CA MET A 115 -10.87 13.78 -0.56
C MET A 115 -10.73 14.51 0.78
N GLN A 116 -10.52 13.75 1.85
CA GLN A 116 -10.22 14.31 3.17
C GLN A 116 -9.02 15.26 3.09
N ILE A 117 -9.11 16.39 3.78
CA ILE A 117 -8.02 17.39 3.84
C ILE A 117 -6.83 16.79 4.59
N LEU A 118 -5.65 16.85 3.98
CA LEU A 118 -4.44 16.25 4.53
C LEU A 118 -3.56 17.31 5.20
N TYR A 119 -3.13 17.02 6.43
CA TYR A 119 -2.13 17.81 7.14
C TYR A 119 -0.73 17.52 6.60
N ASN A 120 0.13 18.52 6.56
CA ASN A 120 1.56 18.30 6.46
C ASN A 120 2.05 17.65 7.77
N PRO A 121 2.74 16.49 7.72
CA PRO A 121 3.26 15.81 8.91
C PRO A 121 4.21 16.67 9.76
N GLN A 122 5.05 17.51 9.14
CA GLN A 122 6.03 18.35 9.83
C GLN A 122 5.48 19.70 10.29
N ASP A 123 4.47 20.23 9.59
CA ASP A 123 3.82 21.49 9.95
C ASP A 123 2.31 21.37 9.85
N SER A 124 1.67 21.16 11.00
CA SER A 124 0.22 21.05 11.10
C SER A 124 -0.55 22.32 10.66
N ASN A 125 0.09 23.46 10.38
CA ASN A 125 -0.57 24.66 9.83
C ASN A 125 -0.77 24.59 8.31
N THR A 126 0.02 23.77 7.64
CA THR A 126 0.00 23.62 6.19
C THR A 126 -0.91 22.46 5.80
N LEU A 127 -1.82 22.72 4.85
CA LEU A 127 -2.84 21.76 4.41
C LEU A 127 -2.78 21.54 2.90
N MET A 128 -3.10 20.31 2.48
CA MET A 128 -3.27 19.94 1.09
C MET A 128 -4.73 19.58 0.82
N VAL A 129 -5.33 20.17 -0.22
CA VAL A 129 -6.72 19.91 -0.60
C VAL A 129 -6.84 19.64 -2.10
N LEU A 130 -7.46 18.53 -2.46
CA LEU A 130 -7.82 18.21 -3.85
C LEU A 130 -9.26 18.69 -4.14
N SER A 131 -9.54 19.24 -5.33
CA SER A 131 -10.81 19.87 -5.69
C SER A 131 -11.49 19.18 -6.88
N VAL A 132 -12.84 19.09 -6.85
CA VAL A 132 -13.67 18.42 -7.87
C VAL A 132 -13.91 19.25 -9.14
N LYS A 133 -13.86 20.59 -9.06
CA LYS A 133 -14.24 21.42 -10.21
C LYS A 133 -13.07 21.63 -11.17
N VAL A 134 -13.25 21.02 -12.34
CA VAL A 134 -12.40 21.04 -13.55
C VAL A 134 -11.27 20.02 -13.45
N SER A 135 -11.06 19.28 -14.53
CA SER A 135 -9.78 18.69 -14.94
C SER A 135 -8.65 19.74 -14.77
N GLY A 136 -8.19 19.87 -13.55
CA GLY A 136 -7.79 21.15 -12.96
C GLY A 136 -7.45 20.95 -11.47
N PRO A 137 -7.01 21.98 -10.76
CA PRO A 137 -5.75 21.79 -10.05
C PRO A 137 -5.85 21.76 -8.50
N VAL A 138 -5.28 20.74 -7.81
CA VAL A 138 -4.93 20.58 -6.37
C VAL A 138 -4.52 21.91 -5.77
N GLN A 139 -5.12 22.28 -4.64
CA GLN A 139 -4.84 23.54 -3.98
C GLN A 139 -4.03 23.29 -2.70
N VAL A 140 -2.75 23.65 -2.72
CA VAL A 140 -1.93 23.71 -1.49
C VAL A 140 -2.23 25.04 -0.82
N SER A 141 -2.62 25.00 0.45
CA SER A 141 -2.82 26.20 1.25
C SER A 141 -1.87 26.23 2.43
N THR A 142 -0.98 27.23 2.39
CA THR A 142 -0.17 27.63 3.54
C THR A 142 -1.04 28.59 4.35
N ASP A 143 -1.42 28.18 5.56
CA ASP A 143 -2.18 28.97 6.54
C ASP A 143 -3.69 29.13 6.31
N VAL A 144 -4.45 28.03 6.20
CA VAL A 144 -5.94 28.06 6.21
C VAL A 144 -6.53 28.61 7.53
N TRP A 145 -5.70 28.66 8.58
CA TRP A 145 -6.04 29.20 9.90
C TRP A 145 -6.15 30.74 9.93
N THR A 146 -5.63 31.41 8.91
CA THR A 146 -5.78 32.86 8.73
C THR A 146 -6.35 33.10 7.33
N THR A 147 -7.30 34.02 7.17
CA THR A 147 -8.03 34.31 5.91
C THR A 147 -7.15 34.77 4.73
N THR A 148 -5.83 34.60 4.80
CA THR A 148 -4.79 35.04 3.88
C THR A 148 -4.01 33.88 3.25
N GLY A 149 -4.50 32.64 3.34
CA GLY A 149 -3.81 31.49 2.76
C GLY A 149 -3.63 31.61 1.25
N THR A 150 -2.40 31.38 0.78
CA THR A 150 -2.15 31.28 -0.67
C THR A 150 -2.66 29.95 -1.18
N VAL A 151 -3.33 29.95 -2.32
CA VAL A 151 -3.99 28.78 -2.90
C VAL A 151 -3.30 28.48 -4.23
N ILE A 152 -2.52 27.40 -4.28
CA ILE A 152 -1.73 27.05 -5.47
C ILE A 152 -2.35 25.85 -6.15
N SER A 153 -2.78 26.04 -7.39
CA SER A 153 -3.54 25.06 -8.18
C SER A 153 -2.61 24.09 -8.99
N LEU A 154 -2.70 22.76 -8.82
CA LEU A 154 -1.97 21.69 -9.56
C LEU A 154 -2.80 20.47 -10.02
N SER A 155 -2.86 20.10 -11.30
CA SER A 155 -3.61 18.89 -11.71
C SER A 155 -2.94 17.59 -11.19
N CYS A 156 -3.76 16.66 -10.67
CA CYS A 156 -3.54 15.24 -10.25
C CYS A 156 -2.53 14.89 -9.12
N LEU A 157 -2.97 13.96 -8.24
CA LEU A 157 -2.29 13.23 -7.15
C LEU A 157 -1.09 13.94 -6.49
N ALA A 158 -1.26 14.36 -5.23
CA ALA A 158 -0.22 15.02 -4.45
C ALA A 158 -0.04 14.34 -3.07
N TRP A 159 1.21 14.23 -2.64
CA TRP A 159 1.60 13.54 -1.40
C TRP A 159 2.66 14.37 -0.65
N TRP A 160 2.59 14.36 0.68
CA TRP A 160 3.64 14.89 1.55
C TRP A 160 4.76 13.86 1.72
N CYS A 161 6.02 14.29 1.71
CA CYS A 161 7.10 13.48 2.28
C CYS A 161 6.92 13.34 3.79
N SER A 162 6.97 12.09 4.27
CA SER A 162 7.30 11.77 5.67
C SER A 162 8.82 11.59 5.78
N ASP A 163 9.40 11.93 6.94
CA ASP A 163 10.75 11.52 7.36
C ASP A 163 11.99 12.17 6.70
N VAL A 164 11.83 13.31 6.02
CA VAL A 164 12.97 14.08 5.45
C VAL A 164 12.99 15.51 6.02
N PRO A 165 14.16 16.13 6.29
CA PRO A 165 14.26 17.49 6.86
C PRO A 165 13.60 18.60 6.03
N GLU A 166 13.39 18.37 4.73
CA GLU A 166 12.71 19.28 3.82
C GLU A 166 11.43 18.61 3.31
N CYS A 167 10.25 19.13 3.67
CA CYS A 167 8.98 18.63 3.16
C CYS A 167 8.86 18.88 1.65
N ILE A 168 9.33 17.93 0.86
CA ILE A 168 9.10 17.91 -0.58
C ILE A 168 7.71 17.34 -0.85
N SER A 169 6.96 18.02 -1.70
CA SER A 169 5.69 17.53 -2.24
C SER A 169 5.89 17.05 -3.67
N PHE A 170 5.35 15.88 -3.99
CA PHE A 170 5.37 15.32 -5.35
C PHE A 170 4.00 15.48 -6.01
N TRP A 171 3.99 15.62 -7.33
CA TRP A 171 2.76 15.77 -8.09
C TRP A 171 2.88 15.19 -9.51
N LEU A 172 1.75 14.72 -10.07
CA LEU A 172 1.65 14.19 -11.42
C LEU A 172 0.85 15.13 -12.34
N SER A 173 1.41 15.55 -13.47
CA SER A 173 0.71 16.39 -14.46
C SER A 173 0.62 15.70 -15.83
N GLY A 174 -0.55 15.70 -16.46
CA GLY A 174 -0.76 15.19 -17.82
C GLY A 174 -1.85 14.11 -17.90
N ASP A 175 -1.80 13.29 -18.95
CA ASP A 175 -2.69 12.14 -19.16
C ASP A 175 -2.04 10.82 -18.70
N ARG A 176 -2.83 9.84 -18.24
CA ARG A 176 -2.32 8.53 -17.77
C ARG A 176 -1.39 7.89 -18.81
N GLY A 177 -0.22 7.41 -18.38
CA GLY A 177 0.80 6.82 -19.27
C GLY A 177 1.72 7.84 -19.97
N THR A 178 1.38 9.14 -19.91
CA THR A 178 2.27 10.25 -20.31
C THR A 178 2.47 11.27 -19.18
N LEU A 179 2.15 10.89 -17.94
CA LEU A 179 2.24 11.79 -16.79
C LEU A 179 3.68 12.24 -16.55
N LEU A 180 3.79 13.48 -16.10
CA LEU A 180 5.03 14.11 -15.71
C LEU A 180 5.03 14.24 -14.19
N LEU A 181 5.92 13.50 -13.54
CA LEU A 181 6.18 13.60 -12.12
C LEU A 181 7.10 14.78 -11.86
N LYS A 182 6.68 15.62 -10.92
CA LYS A 182 7.34 16.86 -10.58
C LYS A 182 7.35 17.03 -9.06
N LYS A 183 8.25 17.87 -8.56
CA LYS A 183 8.40 18.15 -7.12
C LYS A 183 8.42 19.64 -6.81
N THR A 184 8.08 19.99 -5.58
CA THR A 184 8.22 21.33 -4.99
C THR A 184 8.70 21.23 -3.55
N SER A 185 9.59 22.14 -3.15
CA SER A 185 10.07 22.32 -1.77
C SER A 185 9.61 23.65 -1.16
N ASP A 186 8.85 24.46 -1.91
CA ASP A 186 8.41 25.80 -1.51
C ASP A 186 6.89 25.95 -1.56
N TYR A 187 6.19 24.84 -1.28
CA TYR A 187 4.74 24.72 -1.23
C TYR A 187 4.04 25.08 -2.55
N GLY A 188 4.72 24.90 -3.68
CA GLY A 188 4.20 25.08 -5.02
C GLY A 188 4.47 26.46 -5.64
N LYS A 189 5.36 27.27 -5.08
CA LYS A 189 5.80 28.52 -5.72
C LYS A 189 6.68 28.21 -6.94
N THR A 190 7.52 27.18 -6.83
CA THR A 190 8.35 26.67 -7.89
C THR A 190 8.23 25.15 -7.99
N PHE A 191 8.55 24.68 -9.18
CA PHE A 191 8.30 23.31 -9.56
C PHE A 191 9.40 22.78 -10.46
N GLN A 192 9.88 21.58 -10.15
CA GLN A 192 10.90 20.88 -10.91
C GLN A 192 10.33 19.58 -11.47
N SER A 193 10.41 19.40 -12.78
CA SER A 193 10.11 18.11 -13.41
C SER A 193 11.23 17.11 -13.15
N ILE A 194 10.89 15.96 -12.56
CA ILE A 194 11.86 14.93 -12.17
C ILE A 194 11.75 13.67 -13.04
N ARG A 195 10.58 13.36 -13.60
CA ARG A 195 10.41 12.18 -14.46
C ARG A 195 9.22 12.29 -15.42
N GLU A 196 9.37 11.80 -16.65
CA GLU A 196 8.32 11.74 -17.68
C GLU A 196 7.82 10.31 -17.91
N LYS A 197 6.70 10.16 -18.64
CA LYS A 197 6.05 8.88 -19.01
C LYS A 197 5.64 8.04 -17.80
N ILE A 198 5.15 8.71 -16.77
CA ILE A 198 4.72 8.09 -15.52
C ILE A 198 3.31 7.53 -15.69
N TYR A 199 3.11 6.34 -15.14
CA TYR A 199 1.81 5.75 -14.92
C TYR A 199 1.29 6.11 -13.52
N SER A 200 2.12 5.90 -12.49
CA SER A 200 1.86 6.27 -11.10
C SER A 200 3.19 6.39 -10.31
N PHE A 201 3.14 6.93 -9.10
CA PHE A 201 4.27 6.97 -8.16
C PHE A 201 3.82 6.56 -6.76
N GLY A 202 4.77 6.18 -5.90
CA GLY A 202 4.54 5.84 -4.51
C GLY A 202 5.77 6.16 -3.66
N ILE A 203 5.57 6.35 -2.36
CA ILE A 203 6.63 6.62 -1.39
C ILE A 203 6.53 5.55 -0.30
N GLY A 204 7.67 4.96 0.07
CA GLY A 204 7.76 4.02 1.19
C GLY A 204 9.14 4.11 1.84
N GLY A 205 9.17 4.35 3.15
CA GLY A 205 10.42 4.72 3.85
C GLY A 205 11.10 5.91 3.14
N ARG A 206 12.41 5.79 2.90
CA ARG A 206 13.18 6.80 2.14
C ARG A 206 13.08 6.67 0.61
N PHE A 207 12.34 5.71 0.09
CA PHE A 207 12.31 5.37 -1.33
C PHE A 207 11.16 6.07 -2.06
N LEU A 208 11.47 6.76 -3.15
CA LEU A 208 10.50 7.27 -4.12
C LEU A 208 10.44 6.33 -5.32
N PHE A 209 9.29 5.69 -5.52
CA PHE A 209 9.03 4.80 -6.65
C PHE A 209 8.20 5.49 -7.72
N ALA A 210 8.52 5.24 -8.99
CA ALA A 210 7.72 5.66 -10.13
C ALA A 210 7.57 4.50 -11.12
N SER A 211 6.33 4.18 -11.48
CA SER A 211 6.03 3.23 -12.56
C SER A 211 6.09 3.97 -13.90
N VAL A 212 7.08 3.64 -14.73
CA VAL A 212 7.38 4.31 -16.00
C VAL A 212 7.03 3.41 -17.18
N MET A 213 6.35 3.97 -18.19
CA MET A 213 6.05 3.26 -19.44
C MET A 213 7.34 3.01 -20.24
N THR A 214 7.60 1.77 -20.66
CA THR A 214 8.83 1.39 -21.37
C THR A 214 8.86 1.86 -22.83
N GLY A 215 7.70 2.17 -23.41
CA GLY A 215 7.54 2.61 -24.81
C GLY A 215 7.42 1.46 -25.82
N THR A 216 7.70 0.23 -25.42
CA THR A 216 7.43 -1.00 -26.19
C THR A 216 6.13 -1.64 -25.70
N GLY A 217 5.04 -1.41 -26.45
CA GLY A 217 3.70 -1.87 -26.06
C GLY A 217 3.14 -1.13 -24.83
N ASN A 218 2.28 -1.80 -24.08
CA ASN A 218 1.63 -1.26 -22.88
C ASN A 218 2.34 -1.68 -21.56
N MET A 219 3.63 -1.99 -21.64
CA MET A 219 4.39 -2.46 -20.48
C MET A 219 4.95 -1.30 -19.65
N ARG A 220 5.11 -1.56 -18.34
CA ARG A 220 5.64 -0.59 -17.37
C ARG A 220 6.62 -1.21 -16.40
N SER A 221 7.57 -0.39 -15.95
CA SER A 221 8.68 -0.79 -15.09
C SER A 221 8.81 0.15 -13.89
N ILE A 222 9.25 -0.38 -12.76
CA ILE A 222 9.50 0.44 -11.56
C ILE A 222 10.86 1.11 -11.68
N HIS A 223 10.88 2.41 -11.41
CA HIS A 223 12.08 3.20 -11.19
C HIS A 223 12.08 3.66 -9.73
N VAL A 224 13.26 3.74 -9.13
CA VAL A 224 13.46 4.15 -7.74
C VAL A 224 14.43 5.32 -7.66
N SER A 225 14.21 6.20 -6.69
CA SER A 225 15.11 7.26 -6.26
C SER A 225 15.16 7.30 -4.73
N VAL A 226 16.35 7.50 -4.18
CA VAL A 226 16.61 7.67 -2.73
C VAL A 226 17.02 9.12 -2.39
N ASP A 227 17.06 9.99 -3.40
CA ASP A 227 17.49 11.38 -3.34
C ASP A 227 16.38 12.32 -3.87
N GLN A 228 15.13 11.92 -3.62
CA GLN A 228 13.94 12.76 -3.87
C GLN A 228 13.81 13.16 -5.35
N GLY A 229 14.11 12.23 -6.25
CA GLY A 229 13.92 12.35 -7.68
C GLY A 229 15.07 12.99 -8.46
N GLU A 230 16.23 13.24 -7.84
CA GLU A 230 17.42 13.75 -8.55
C GLU A 230 18.06 12.66 -9.41
N VAL A 231 18.29 11.47 -8.84
CA VAL A 231 18.82 10.30 -9.56
C VAL A 231 17.81 9.16 -9.53
N TRP A 232 17.52 8.65 -10.72
CA TRP A 232 16.65 7.49 -10.93
C TRP A 232 17.44 6.28 -11.41
N ASN A 233 17.12 5.14 -10.81
CA ASN A 233 17.58 3.81 -11.17
C ASN A 233 16.37 2.92 -11.52
N ILE A 234 16.57 1.96 -12.43
CA ILE A 234 15.53 0.97 -12.74
C ILE A 234 15.58 -0.10 -11.65
N ALA A 235 14.42 -0.45 -11.09
CA ALA A 235 14.31 -1.58 -10.16
C ALA A 235 14.35 -2.89 -10.94
N GLN A 236 15.05 -3.87 -10.40
CA GLN A 236 15.17 -5.22 -10.95
C GLN A 236 13.91 -6.04 -10.66
N LEU A 237 12.78 -5.59 -11.19
CA LEU A 237 11.48 -6.22 -11.06
C LEU A 237 10.92 -6.58 -12.44
N PRO A 238 10.09 -7.63 -12.53
CA PRO A 238 9.37 -7.95 -13.77
C PRO A 238 8.59 -6.77 -14.32
N HIS A 239 8.72 -6.49 -15.61
CA HIS A 239 7.81 -5.57 -16.28
C HIS A 239 6.39 -6.15 -16.29
N VAL A 240 5.42 -5.30 -16.00
CA VAL A 240 4.01 -5.69 -15.91
C VAL A 240 3.19 -5.04 -17.03
N GLY A 241 2.11 -5.72 -17.42
CA GLY A 241 1.11 -5.24 -18.36
C GLY A 241 0.24 -4.12 -17.79
N HIS A 242 -0.93 -3.90 -18.41
CA HIS A 242 -1.91 -2.90 -17.97
C HIS A 242 -2.86 -3.45 -16.89
N ASP A 243 -3.17 -4.73 -17.02
CA ASP A 243 -4.03 -5.61 -16.21
C ASP A 243 -3.38 -6.07 -14.90
N GLN A 244 -2.06 -6.01 -14.81
CA GLN A 244 -1.28 -6.35 -13.63
C GLN A 244 -0.99 -5.11 -12.76
N PHE A 245 -0.47 -5.28 -11.54
CA PHE A 245 -0.07 -4.18 -10.66
C PHE A 245 1.21 -4.48 -9.85
N TYR A 246 1.77 -3.40 -9.28
CA TYR A 246 2.79 -3.47 -8.23
C TYR A 246 2.18 -2.94 -6.94
N SER A 247 2.54 -3.52 -5.80
CA SER A 247 2.10 -3.01 -4.49
C SER A 247 3.26 -2.97 -3.50
N ILE A 248 3.44 -1.82 -2.84
CA ILE A 248 4.39 -1.67 -1.73
C ILE A 248 3.71 -2.25 -0.49
N LEU A 249 4.13 -3.43 -0.05
CA LEU A 249 3.52 -4.12 1.10
C LEU A 249 3.99 -3.54 2.43
N ALA A 250 5.30 -3.31 2.54
CA ALA A 250 5.93 -2.64 3.66
C ALA A 250 7.24 -2.00 3.23
N ALA A 251 7.60 -0.87 3.83
CA ALA A 251 8.86 -0.19 3.59
C ALA A 251 9.36 0.44 4.88
N ASN A 252 10.68 0.40 5.08
CA ASN A 252 11.38 1.11 6.13
C ASN A 252 12.60 1.85 5.53
N ASP A 253 13.50 2.36 6.36
CA ASP A 253 14.70 3.05 5.88
C ASP A 253 15.72 2.11 5.22
N ASP A 254 15.63 0.81 5.51
CA ASP A 254 16.58 -0.19 5.08
C ASP A 254 16.14 -0.91 3.81
N MET A 255 14.86 -1.19 3.60
CA MET A 255 14.37 -1.95 2.44
C MET A 255 12.87 -1.87 2.22
N VAL A 256 12.41 -2.53 1.14
CA VAL A 256 11.02 -2.58 0.69
C VAL A 256 10.60 -4.00 0.34
N PHE A 257 9.42 -4.39 0.82
CA PHE A 257 8.66 -5.54 0.33
C PHE A 257 7.77 -5.08 -0.82
N MET A 258 8.03 -5.61 -2.01
CA MET A 258 7.28 -5.29 -3.23
C MET A 258 6.53 -6.53 -3.71
N HIS A 259 5.22 -6.41 -3.86
CA HIS A 259 4.40 -7.38 -4.57
C HIS A 259 4.40 -7.07 -6.07
N VAL A 260 4.56 -8.11 -6.88
CA VAL A 260 4.38 -8.07 -8.33
C VAL A 260 3.30 -9.08 -8.70
N ASP A 261 2.23 -8.59 -9.29
CA ASP A 261 1.08 -9.40 -9.70
C ASP A 261 1.44 -10.38 -10.84
N GLU A 262 0.88 -11.58 -10.81
CA GLU A 262 1.14 -12.61 -11.84
C GLU A 262 0.27 -12.33 -13.09
N PRO A 263 0.76 -12.56 -14.33
CA PRO A 263 -0.05 -12.29 -15.52
C PRO A 263 -1.34 -13.10 -15.57
N GLY A 264 -2.46 -12.41 -15.83
CA GLY A 264 -3.80 -13.00 -15.87
C GLY A 264 -4.55 -12.88 -14.55
N ASP A 265 -5.83 -13.27 -14.56
CA ASP A 265 -6.71 -13.17 -13.39
C ASP A 265 -6.47 -14.35 -12.42
N THR A 266 -5.31 -14.31 -11.74
CA THR A 266 -4.84 -15.40 -10.88
C THR A 266 -5.18 -15.20 -9.41
N GLY A 267 -5.32 -13.94 -8.96
CA GLY A 267 -5.55 -13.59 -7.56
C GLY A 267 -4.33 -13.78 -6.65
N TYR A 268 -3.15 -13.98 -7.23
CA TYR A 268 -1.89 -14.06 -6.50
C TYR A 268 -0.73 -13.46 -7.31
N GLY A 269 0.37 -13.21 -6.63
CA GLY A 269 1.60 -12.74 -7.26
C GLY A 269 2.84 -13.18 -6.48
N THR A 270 3.92 -12.45 -6.63
CA THR A 270 5.21 -12.76 -6.00
C THR A 270 5.70 -11.59 -5.16
N ILE A 271 6.13 -11.86 -3.93
CA ILE A 271 6.82 -10.90 -3.06
C ILE A 271 8.32 -10.89 -3.40
N PHE A 272 8.85 -9.69 -3.53
CA PHE A 272 10.26 -9.39 -3.69
C PHE A 272 10.76 -8.50 -2.55
N VAL A 273 11.97 -8.74 -2.07
CA VAL A 273 12.63 -7.95 -1.04
C VAL A 273 13.79 -7.18 -1.65
N SER A 274 13.83 -5.86 -1.42
CA SER A 274 14.81 -4.97 -2.02
C SER A 274 16.18 -5.00 -1.33
N ASP A 275 17.19 -4.44 -1.99
CA ASP A 275 18.42 -3.96 -1.36
C ASP A 275 18.21 -2.64 -0.63
N ASP A 276 19.26 -2.17 0.04
CA ASP A 276 19.29 -0.88 0.73
C ASP A 276 19.07 0.32 -0.20
N ARG A 277 19.26 0.12 -1.50
CA ARG A 277 19.05 1.15 -2.54
C ARG A 277 17.68 1.05 -3.20
N GLY A 278 16.88 0.03 -2.90
CA GLY A 278 15.58 -0.20 -3.54
C GLY A 278 15.68 -0.60 -5.02
N THR A 279 16.86 -1.01 -5.48
CA THR A 279 17.19 -1.26 -6.90
C THR A 279 17.27 -2.73 -7.26
N VAL A 280 17.92 -3.54 -6.42
CA VAL A 280 18.14 -4.97 -6.67
C VAL A 280 17.19 -5.75 -5.77
N TYR A 281 16.43 -6.67 -6.36
CA TYR A 281 15.40 -7.42 -5.65
C TYR A 281 15.68 -8.91 -5.67
N SER A 282 15.46 -9.56 -4.53
CA SER A 282 15.48 -11.00 -4.39
C SER A 282 14.04 -11.49 -4.26
N LYS A 283 13.71 -12.60 -4.93
CA LYS A 283 12.40 -13.25 -4.78
C LYS A 283 12.30 -13.83 -3.36
N SER A 284 11.20 -13.55 -2.67
CA SER A 284 10.99 -13.92 -1.26
C SER A 284 9.86 -14.92 -1.09
N LEU A 285 8.68 -14.67 -1.67
CA LEU A 285 7.52 -15.56 -1.55
C LEU A 285 6.74 -15.63 -2.86
N GLU A 286 6.53 -16.83 -3.38
CA GLU A 286 5.70 -17.08 -4.56
C GLU A 286 4.23 -17.32 -4.16
N ARG A 287 3.33 -17.12 -5.12
CA ARG A 287 1.88 -17.37 -4.96
C ARG A 287 1.26 -16.64 -3.77
N HIS A 288 1.80 -15.47 -3.44
CA HIS A 288 1.28 -14.59 -2.41
C HIS A 288 -0.11 -14.10 -2.77
N LEU A 289 -1.08 -14.32 -1.87
CA LEU A 289 -2.47 -13.96 -2.07
C LEU A 289 -2.63 -12.43 -2.13
N TYR A 290 -3.12 -11.95 -3.27
CA TYR A 290 -3.45 -10.55 -3.47
C TYR A 290 -4.55 -10.47 -4.54
N THR A 291 -5.76 -10.11 -4.13
CA THR A 291 -6.93 -10.21 -5.02
C THR A 291 -7.20 -8.94 -5.81
N THR A 292 -7.66 -9.09 -7.05
CA THR A 292 -8.29 -8.06 -7.89
C THR A 292 -9.79 -8.36 -8.01
N PRO A 293 -10.71 -7.37 -8.03
CA PRO A 293 -10.51 -5.92 -7.95
C PRO A 293 -10.49 -5.35 -6.51
N GLY A 294 -10.61 -6.18 -5.47
CA GLY A 294 -10.71 -5.73 -4.08
C GLY A 294 -9.40 -5.18 -3.48
N GLY A 295 -8.26 -5.55 -4.04
CA GLY A 295 -6.95 -5.11 -3.55
C GLY A 295 -6.59 -5.68 -2.17
N GLU A 296 -7.27 -6.75 -1.74
CA GLU A 296 -7.13 -7.32 -0.40
C GLU A 296 -5.94 -8.26 -0.34
N THR A 297 -5.14 -8.10 0.71
CA THR A 297 -3.99 -8.95 1.05
C THR A 297 -3.94 -9.17 2.56
N ASP A 298 -3.46 -10.35 2.96
CA ASP A 298 -3.28 -10.72 4.37
C ASP A 298 -1.88 -10.37 4.89
N PHE A 299 -1.05 -9.69 4.09
CA PHE A 299 0.30 -9.29 4.48
C PHE A 299 0.28 -8.39 5.72
N THR A 300 0.83 -8.90 6.82
CA THR A 300 0.78 -8.30 8.15
C THR A 300 2.19 -8.19 8.72
N ASN A 301 2.61 -6.96 9.06
CA ASN A 301 3.82 -6.72 9.84
C ASN A 301 3.53 -6.97 11.33
N VAL A 302 4.26 -7.90 11.94
CA VAL A 302 4.16 -8.18 13.38
C VAL A 302 4.99 -7.14 14.12
N THR A 303 4.36 -6.04 14.53
CA THR A 303 5.07 -4.89 15.11
C THR A 303 5.66 -5.15 16.51
N SER A 304 5.19 -6.21 17.18
CA SER A 304 5.62 -6.61 18.52
C SER A 304 6.94 -7.39 18.54
N LEU A 305 7.45 -7.86 17.38
CA LEU A 305 8.75 -8.52 17.28
C LEU A 305 9.45 -8.21 15.95
N ARG A 306 10.74 -7.90 16.00
CA ARG A 306 11.49 -7.44 14.83
C ARG A 306 11.67 -8.56 13.80
N GLY A 307 11.53 -8.22 12.52
CA GLY A 307 11.79 -9.14 11.41
C GLY A 307 10.64 -10.10 11.10
N VAL A 308 9.55 -10.04 11.88
CA VAL A 308 8.44 -10.97 11.75
C VAL A 308 7.32 -10.44 10.84
N PHE A 309 6.92 -11.25 9.86
CA PHE A 309 5.82 -10.97 8.95
C PHE A 309 4.95 -12.21 8.78
N ILE A 310 3.63 -12.03 8.73
CA ILE A 310 2.67 -13.10 8.46
C ILE A 310 1.91 -12.73 7.19
N THR A 311 1.67 -13.70 6.31
CA THR A 311 0.83 -13.49 5.12
C THR A 311 0.16 -14.80 4.69
N SER A 312 -0.63 -14.73 3.62
CA SER A 312 -1.32 -15.87 3.02
C SER A 312 -0.77 -16.17 1.62
N VAL A 313 -0.62 -17.46 1.31
CA VAL A 313 -0.31 -17.97 -0.02
C VAL A 313 -1.47 -18.78 -0.58
N MET A 314 -1.63 -18.79 -1.89
CA MET A 314 -2.57 -19.63 -2.59
C MET A 314 -1.87 -20.91 -3.06
N ALA A 315 -2.23 -22.07 -2.50
CA ALA A 315 -1.70 -23.36 -2.91
C ALA A 315 -2.14 -23.74 -4.34
N GLU A 316 -1.57 -24.81 -4.91
CA GLU A 316 -1.89 -25.25 -6.28
C GLU A 316 -3.34 -25.76 -6.41
N ASP A 317 -3.92 -26.29 -5.34
CA ASP A 317 -5.31 -26.73 -5.28
C ASP A 317 -6.30 -25.57 -5.08
N GLY A 318 -5.79 -24.34 -4.99
CA GLY A 318 -6.57 -23.12 -4.75
C GLY A 318 -6.91 -22.87 -3.28
N SER A 319 -6.44 -23.71 -2.36
CA SER A 319 -6.58 -23.47 -0.93
C SER A 319 -5.66 -22.32 -0.47
N VAL A 320 -6.05 -21.64 0.62
CA VAL A 320 -5.28 -20.52 1.17
C VAL A 320 -4.58 -20.97 2.45
N GLN A 321 -3.27 -20.76 2.53
CA GLN A 321 -2.44 -21.17 3.65
C GLN A 321 -1.68 -19.97 4.20
N SER A 322 -1.69 -19.79 5.52
CA SER A 322 -0.88 -18.76 6.18
C SER A 322 0.56 -19.24 6.38
N VAL A 323 1.49 -18.33 6.15
CA VAL A 323 2.93 -18.50 6.35
C VAL A 323 3.49 -17.34 7.17
N VAL A 324 4.57 -17.61 7.90
CA VAL A 324 5.31 -16.64 8.70
C VAL A 324 6.77 -16.62 8.29
N SER A 325 7.37 -15.44 8.30
CA SER A 325 8.81 -15.25 8.20
C SER A 325 9.29 -14.55 9.46
N PHE A 326 10.40 -14.99 10.01
CA PHE A 326 11.02 -14.37 11.20
C PHE A 326 12.27 -13.54 10.86
N ASP A 327 12.76 -13.64 9.63
CA ASP A 327 14.04 -13.11 9.15
C ASP A 327 13.86 -12.06 8.03
N GLN A 328 12.77 -11.28 8.09
CA GLN A 328 12.49 -10.21 7.13
C GLN A 328 12.21 -10.72 5.70
N GLY A 329 11.57 -11.88 5.57
CA GLY A 329 11.20 -12.48 4.30
C GLY A 329 12.34 -13.24 3.62
N GLY A 330 13.36 -13.67 4.37
CA GLY A 330 14.40 -14.56 3.84
C GLY A 330 13.85 -15.96 3.64
N GLU A 331 13.22 -16.51 4.68
CA GLU A 331 12.52 -17.79 4.68
C GLU A 331 11.10 -17.65 5.19
N TRP A 332 10.20 -18.48 4.66
CA TRP A 332 8.79 -18.53 5.02
C TRP A 332 8.40 -19.95 5.39
N GLU A 333 7.77 -20.12 6.55
CA GLU A 333 7.32 -21.42 7.04
C GLU A 333 5.84 -21.39 7.47
N PRO A 334 5.14 -22.54 7.49
CA PRO A 334 3.79 -22.62 8.04
C PRO A 334 3.78 -22.30 9.54
N LEU A 335 2.74 -21.61 10.03
CA LEU A 335 2.63 -21.34 11.46
C LEU A 335 2.36 -22.63 12.23
N GLN A 336 3.06 -22.80 13.36
CA GLN A 336 2.92 -23.98 14.19
C GLN A 336 1.51 -24.05 14.80
N LYS A 337 0.90 -25.25 14.75
CA LYS A 337 -0.36 -25.48 15.45
C LYS A 337 -0.14 -25.39 16.97
N PRO A 338 -1.11 -24.86 17.75
CA PRO A 338 -1.06 -24.99 19.20
C PRO A 338 -1.02 -26.45 19.64
N GLU A 339 -0.24 -26.77 20.69
CA GLU A 339 -0.03 -28.15 21.16
C GLU A 339 -1.36 -28.88 21.42
N ASN A 340 -2.31 -28.21 22.08
CA ASN A 340 -3.59 -28.77 22.51
C ASN A 340 -4.71 -28.64 21.47
N SER A 341 -4.44 -28.08 20.28
CA SER A 341 -5.43 -27.93 19.22
C SER A 341 -5.50 -29.16 18.33
N ARG A 342 -6.73 -29.49 17.90
CA ARG A 342 -7.02 -30.56 16.94
C ARG A 342 -7.13 -29.96 15.55
N CYS A 343 -6.65 -30.70 14.55
CA CYS A 343 -6.84 -30.34 13.16
C CYS A 343 -8.32 -30.45 12.76
N ASP A 344 -8.80 -29.47 12.00
CA ASP A 344 -10.18 -29.40 11.54
C ASP A 344 -10.43 -30.30 10.32
N SER A 345 -11.58 -30.15 9.66
CA SER A 345 -11.95 -30.96 8.49
C SER A 345 -11.17 -30.64 7.22
N THR A 346 -10.40 -29.55 7.18
CA THR A 346 -9.53 -29.25 6.04
C THR A 346 -8.31 -30.16 6.02
N ALA A 347 -7.90 -30.68 7.18
CA ALA A 347 -6.70 -31.49 7.32
C ALA A 347 -6.89 -32.94 6.84
N ALA A 348 -5.99 -33.42 5.97
CA ALA A 348 -5.95 -34.80 5.54
C ALA A 348 -5.46 -35.74 6.66
N ASP A 349 -4.51 -35.28 7.47
CA ASP A 349 -4.01 -35.96 8.66
C ASP A 349 -4.50 -35.21 9.92
N LYS A 350 -5.15 -35.92 10.84
CA LYS A 350 -5.72 -35.32 12.06
C LYS A 350 -4.66 -34.85 13.06
N GLU A 351 -3.42 -35.28 12.89
CA GLU A 351 -2.31 -34.96 13.81
C GLU A 351 -1.30 -33.99 13.19
N LYS A 352 -1.32 -33.80 11.86
CA LYS A 352 -0.38 -32.94 11.14
C LYS A 352 -1.14 -31.85 10.40
N CYS A 353 -1.08 -30.65 10.93
CA CYS A 353 -1.68 -29.45 10.38
C CYS A 353 -0.97 -28.21 10.93
N SER A 354 -1.34 -27.05 10.41
CA SER A 354 -0.80 -25.73 10.78
C SER A 354 -1.88 -24.80 11.31
N LEU A 355 -1.47 -23.70 11.93
CA LEU A 355 -2.35 -22.59 12.23
C LEU A 355 -2.49 -21.69 10.99
N HIS A 356 -3.71 -21.25 10.70
CA HIS A 356 -4.00 -20.30 9.64
C HIS A 356 -4.73 -19.08 10.20
N ILE A 357 -4.29 -17.89 9.80
CA ILE A 357 -4.71 -16.61 10.36
C ILE A 357 -5.72 -15.94 9.43
N HIS A 358 -6.86 -15.54 9.99
CA HIS A 358 -7.86 -14.76 9.29
C HIS A 358 -7.51 -13.27 9.33
N ALA A 359 -7.35 -12.66 8.16
CA ALA A 359 -7.09 -11.22 8.01
C ALA A 359 -8.05 -10.58 6.97
N SER A 360 -7.54 -9.67 6.14
CA SER A 360 -8.33 -8.83 5.24
C SER A 360 -9.09 -9.65 4.20
N TYR A 361 -8.46 -10.68 3.64
CA TYR A 361 -9.08 -11.57 2.67
C TYR A 361 -10.31 -12.28 3.26
N SER A 362 -10.19 -12.85 4.46
CA SER A 362 -11.31 -13.49 5.16
C SER A 362 -12.46 -12.54 5.43
N THR A 363 -12.14 -11.31 5.81
CA THR A 363 -13.13 -10.25 6.06
C THR A 363 -13.85 -9.85 4.76
N SER A 364 -13.12 -9.78 3.64
CA SER A 364 -13.68 -9.50 2.30
C SER A 364 -14.68 -10.58 1.84
N LEU A 365 -14.45 -11.83 2.25
CA LEU A 365 -15.33 -12.97 2.01
C LEU A 365 -16.56 -12.97 2.96
N LYS A 366 -16.68 -11.98 3.85
CA LYS A 366 -17.75 -11.86 4.85
C LYS A 366 -17.79 -13.04 5.81
N LEU A 367 -16.62 -13.62 6.11
CA LEU A 367 -16.48 -14.56 7.21
C LEU A 367 -16.72 -13.85 8.54
N ASN A 368 -17.02 -14.61 9.57
CA ASN A 368 -17.30 -14.10 10.91
C ASN A 368 -16.02 -13.70 11.65
N VAL A 369 -15.28 -12.75 11.08
CA VAL A 369 -13.98 -12.25 11.55
C VAL A 369 -14.16 -10.78 11.92
N PRO A 370 -14.42 -10.44 13.19
CA PRO A 370 -14.71 -9.08 13.60
C PRO A 370 -13.48 -8.16 13.66
N MET A 371 -12.28 -8.73 13.75
CA MET A 371 -11.03 -8.00 13.88
C MET A 371 -9.88 -8.69 13.15
N LEU A 372 -9.01 -7.86 12.56
CA LEU A 372 -7.73 -8.27 11.97
C LEU A 372 -6.71 -8.65 13.06
N PRO A 373 -5.58 -9.29 12.71
CA PRO A 373 -4.49 -9.54 13.65
C PRO A 373 -4.02 -8.23 14.32
N LEU A 374 -3.89 -8.26 15.64
CA LEU A 374 -3.48 -7.12 16.46
C LEU A 374 -2.12 -7.38 17.08
N THR A 375 -1.20 -6.44 16.84
CA THR A 375 0.13 -6.39 17.44
C THR A 375 0.44 -4.94 17.80
N GLU A 376 1.22 -4.73 18.86
CA GLU A 376 1.62 -3.40 19.32
C GLU A 376 3.11 -3.42 19.67
N PRO A 377 3.90 -2.41 19.26
CA PRO A 377 5.34 -2.42 19.44
C PRO A 377 5.78 -2.37 20.91
N ASN A 378 4.94 -1.84 21.81
CA ASN A 378 5.17 -1.82 23.25
C ASN A 378 4.76 -3.11 23.97
N ALA A 379 4.00 -4.00 23.33
CA ALA A 379 3.63 -5.31 23.86
C ALA A 379 4.51 -6.41 23.22
N VAL A 380 5.78 -6.46 23.65
CA VAL A 380 6.84 -7.27 23.03
C VAL A 380 6.44 -8.74 22.91
N GLY A 381 6.51 -9.28 21.68
CA GLY A 381 6.17 -10.68 21.35
C GLY A 381 4.68 -10.98 21.23
N LEU A 382 3.79 -10.05 21.60
CA LEU A 382 2.37 -10.35 21.69
C LEU A 382 1.65 -10.21 20.34
N ILE A 383 0.86 -11.22 19.97
CA ILE A 383 -0.01 -11.24 18.79
C ILE A 383 -1.37 -11.80 19.19
N LEU A 384 -2.46 -11.11 18.85
CA LEU A 384 -3.81 -11.67 18.91
C LEU A 384 -4.41 -11.76 17.52
N ALA A 385 -4.95 -12.92 17.15
CA ALA A 385 -5.53 -13.10 15.84
C ALA A 385 -6.67 -14.13 15.84
N HIS A 386 -7.64 -13.93 14.95
CA HIS A 386 -8.59 -14.98 14.60
C HIS A 386 -7.90 -16.03 13.74
N GLY A 387 -8.14 -17.31 14.01
CA GLY A 387 -7.49 -18.39 13.27
C GLY A 387 -8.32 -19.67 13.17
N SER A 388 -7.81 -20.59 12.36
CA SER A 388 -8.27 -21.97 12.23
C SER A 388 -7.06 -22.92 12.14
N VAL A 389 -7.21 -24.16 12.63
CA VAL A 389 -6.12 -25.14 12.69
C VAL A 389 -6.43 -26.28 11.72
N GLY A 390 -5.65 -26.42 10.65
CA GLY A 390 -5.96 -27.27 9.51
C GLY A 390 -4.85 -27.32 8.45
N ASP A 391 -5.12 -27.90 7.29
CA ASP A 391 -4.20 -27.85 6.14
C ASP A 391 -4.39 -26.56 5.30
N ALA A 392 -5.51 -25.86 5.51
CA ALA A 392 -5.81 -24.59 4.88
C ALA A 392 -6.74 -23.74 5.77
N MET A 393 -6.85 -22.47 5.43
CA MET A 393 -7.77 -21.52 6.06
C MET A 393 -9.22 -22.01 5.95
N SER A 394 -9.87 -22.18 7.10
CA SER A 394 -11.22 -22.73 7.18
C SER A 394 -12.31 -21.68 6.93
N MET A 395 -13.44 -22.09 6.37
CA MET A 395 -14.61 -21.21 6.21
C MET A 395 -15.55 -21.25 7.44
N SER A 396 -15.20 -22.04 8.47
CA SER A 396 -15.96 -22.09 9.73
C SER A 396 -15.76 -20.83 10.57
N THR A 397 -16.57 -20.68 11.62
CA THR A 397 -16.36 -19.63 12.61
C THR A 397 -14.99 -19.79 13.28
N PRO A 398 -14.13 -18.77 13.29
CA PRO A 398 -12.79 -18.86 13.85
C PRO A 398 -12.80 -18.71 15.36
N ASP A 399 -11.74 -19.21 15.99
CA ASP A 399 -11.39 -18.95 17.38
C ASP A 399 -10.30 -17.85 17.45
N VAL A 400 -10.01 -17.34 18.65
CA VAL A 400 -8.92 -16.38 18.87
C VAL A 400 -7.70 -17.09 19.44
N TYR A 401 -6.57 -16.86 18.81
CA TYR A 401 -5.26 -17.37 19.20
C TYR A 401 -4.37 -16.23 19.67
N VAL A 402 -3.51 -16.53 20.64
CA VAL A 402 -2.47 -15.64 21.15
C VAL A 402 -1.10 -16.26 20.97
N SER A 403 -0.13 -15.44 20.56
CA SER A 403 1.29 -15.75 20.65
C SER A 403 1.95 -14.70 21.53
N ASP A 404 2.86 -15.13 22.41
CA ASP A 404 3.62 -14.25 23.29
C ASP A 404 5.11 -14.23 22.93
N ASP A 405 5.53 -14.89 21.85
CA ASP A 405 6.92 -14.98 21.40
C ASP A 405 7.11 -14.47 19.96
N GLY A 406 6.13 -13.74 19.43
CA GLY A 406 6.17 -13.16 18.09
C GLY A 406 5.81 -14.13 16.99
N GLY A 407 5.07 -15.20 17.29
CA GLY A 407 4.46 -16.09 16.29
C GLY A 407 5.15 -17.45 16.16
N TYR A 408 6.17 -17.74 16.96
CA TYR A 408 6.82 -19.06 17.00
C TYR A 408 5.90 -20.10 17.60
N SER A 409 5.26 -19.78 18.73
CA SER A 409 4.28 -20.62 19.39
C SER A 409 2.94 -19.90 19.57
N TRP A 410 1.87 -20.69 19.59
CA TRP A 410 0.50 -20.19 19.66
C TRP A 410 -0.32 -20.97 20.67
N GLN A 411 -1.29 -20.28 21.28
CA GLN A 411 -2.22 -20.84 22.23
C GLN A 411 -3.65 -20.41 21.89
N LEU A 412 -4.61 -21.31 22.06
CA LEU A 412 -6.03 -20.97 21.96
C LEU A 412 -6.40 -20.07 23.15
N ALA A 413 -6.71 -18.81 22.89
CA ALA A 413 -7.03 -17.82 23.92
C ALA A 413 -8.54 -17.81 24.24
N LEU A 414 -9.38 -17.76 23.21
CA LEU A 414 -10.84 -17.69 23.34
C LEU A 414 -11.52 -18.51 22.25
N GLU A 415 -12.52 -19.30 22.64
CA GLU A 415 -13.40 -20.01 21.70
C GLU A 415 -14.40 -19.05 21.07
N GLY A 416 -14.52 -19.08 19.74
CA GLY A 416 -15.37 -18.20 18.94
C GLY A 416 -14.79 -16.80 18.68
N PRO A 417 -15.43 -16.03 17.79
CA PRO A 417 -14.94 -14.71 17.39
C PRO A 417 -15.14 -13.67 18.50
N HIS A 418 -14.14 -12.80 18.69
CA HIS A 418 -14.17 -11.74 19.69
C HIS A 418 -13.59 -10.45 19.14
N HIS A 419 -14.08 -9.32 19.64
CA HIS A 419 -13.32 -8.08 19.58
C HIS A 419 -12.32 -8.05 20.73
N TYR A 420 -11.07 -7.70 20.48
CA TYR A 420 -10.01 -7.67 21.48
C TYR A 420 -9.20 -6.38 21.40
N ALA A 421 -8.56 -6.01 22.51
CA ALA A 421 -7.59 -4.93 22.56
C ALA A 421 -6.46 -5.22 23.55
N ILE A 422 -5.29 -4.67 23.22
CA ILE A 422 -4.11 -4.65 24.09
C ILE A 422 -4.13 -3.33 24.86
N LEU A 423 -3.95 -3.41 26.17
CA LEU A 423 -3.86 -2.29 27.11
C LEU A 423 -2.57 -2.42 27.93
N ASP A 424 -2.15 -1.31 28.54
CA ASP A 424 -0.97 -1.24 29.42
C ASP A 424 0.29 -1.94 28.88
N SER A 425 0.58 -1.76 27.59
CA SER A 425 1.74 -2.34 26.90
C SER A 425 1.81 -3.87 27.00
N GLY A 426 0.67 -4.54 26.97
CA GLY A 426 0.56 -6.01 27.06
C GLY A 426 0.26 -6.53 28.47
N GLY A 427 0.32 -5.69 29.50
CA GLY A 427 -0.03 -6.08 30.87
C GLY A 427 -1.52 -6.41 31.07
N LEU A 428 -2.38 -5.94 30.17
CA LEU A 428 -3.82 -6.21 30.21
C LEU A 428 -4.37 -6.46 28.81
N LEU A 429 -5.05 -7.58 28.65
CA LEU A 429 -5.83 -7.91 27.46
C LEU A 429 -7.31 -7.86 27.80
N VAL A 430 -8.11 -7.35 26.87
CA VAL A 430 -9.57 -7.31 26.99
C VAL A 430 -10.22 -7.89 25.76
N ALA A 431 -11.37 -8.55 25.94
CA ALA A 431 -12.14 -9.13 24.84
C ALA A 431 -13.65 -9.08 25.09
N VAL A 432 -14.43 -8.89 24.03
CA VAL A 432 -15.89 -8.94 24.03
C VAL A 432 -16.32 -9.90 22.93
N GLU A 433 -17.21 -10.83 23.26
CA GLU A 433 -17.70 -11.84 22.32
C GLU A 433 -18.45 -11.18 21.15
N HIS A 434 -18.13 -11.62 19.94
CA HIS A 434 -18.83 -11.18 18.73
C HIS A 434 -19.99 -12.13 18.44
N ASN A 435 -21.20 -11.70 18.80
CA ASN A 435 -22.42 -12.47 18.53
C ASN A 435 -23.59 -11.55 18.16
N ALA A 436 -24.65 -12.14 17.60
CA ALA A 436 -25.86 -11.41 17.21
C ALA A 436 -26.78 -11.07 18.40
N LEU A 437 -26.41 -11.50 19.62
CA LEU A 437 -27.20 -11.29 20.82
C LEU A 437 -26.66 -10.06 21.59
N PRO A 438 -27.50 -9.41 22.41
CA PRO A 438 -26.99 -8.38 23.31
C PRO A 438 -25.97 -8.95 24.30
N VAL A 439 -24.87 -8.22 24.53
CA VAL A 439 -23.81 -8.58 25.48
C VAL A 439 -23.83 -7.66 26.69
N SER A 440 -23.47 -8.21 27.84
CA SER A 440 -23.29 -7.46 29.09
C SER A 440 -21.97 -7.76 29.80
N THR A 441 -21.17 -8.67 29.25
CA THR A 441 -19.93 -9.14 29.86
C THR A 441 -18.72 -8.79 29.01
N ILE A 442 -17.63 -8.40 29.67
CA ILE A 442 -16.30 -8.27 29.09
C ILE A 442 -15.38 -9.33 29.70
N LYS A 443 -14.48 -9.88 28.91
CA LYS A 443 -13.41 -10.78 29.35
C LYS A 443 -12.12 -9.98 29.48
N PHE A 444 -11.30 -10.26 30.50
CA PHE A 444 -9.98 -9.67 30.63
C PHE A 444 -8.95 -10.69 31.12
N SER A 445 -7.69 -10.49 30.73
CA SER A 445 -6.53 -11.30 31.12
C SER A 445 -5.37 -10.39 31.50
N THR A 446 -4.63 -10.76 32.55
CA THR A 446 -3.44 -10.04 33.05
C THR A 446 -2.17 -10.87 32.91
N ASP A 447 -2.25 -11.95 32.13
CA ASP A 447 -1.23 -12.99 31.97
C ASP A 447 -1.07 -13.35 30.48
N GLU A 448 -1.09 -12.32 29.63
CA GLU A 448 -0.88 -12.40 28.18
C GLU A 448 -1.85 -13.39 27.48
N GLY A 449 -3.08 -13.53 27.98
CA GLY A 449 -4.14 -14.32 27.34
C GLY A 449 -4.24 -15.77 27.80
N GLN A 450 -3.45 -16.19 28.79
CA GLN A 450 -3.49 -17.56 29.33
C GLN A 450 -4.75 -17.82 30.17
N CYS A 451 -5.12 -16.89 31.05
CA CYS A 451 -6.31 -16.99 31.88
C CYS A 451 -7.25 -15.79 31.65
N TRP A 452 -8.53 -16.09 31.40
CA TRP A 452 -9.55 -15.07 31.19
C TRP A 452 -10.55 -15.02 32.35
N ARG A 453 -10.88 -13.80 32.78
CA ARG A 453 -11.90 -13.53 33.79
C ARG A 453 -13.05 -12.75 33.18
N LEU A 454 -14.27 -13.04 33.61
CA LEU A 454 -15.46 -12.32 33.14
C LEU A 454 -15.86 -11.22 34.13
N TYR A 455 -16.22 -10.06 33.59
CA TYR A 455 -16.80 -8.95 34.34
C TYR A 455 -18.11 -8.51 33.69
N ASN A 456 -19.18 -8.42 34.48
CA ASN A 456 -20.47 -7.90 34.03
C ASN A 456 -20.44 -6.37 34.09
N PHE A 457 -20.38 -5.70 32.94
CA PHE A 457 -20.25 -4.24 32.88
C PHE A 457 -21.59 -3.51 32.92
N THR A 458 -22.71 -4.21 32.71
CA THR A 458 -24.05 -3.60 32.75
C THR A 458 -25.14 -4.62 33.07
N ASP A 459 -26.19 -4.20 33.79
CA ASP A 459 -27.39 -5.03 33.98
C ASP A 459 -28.35 -4.98 32.79
N GLU A 460 -28.14 -4.03 31.87
CA GLU A 460 -28.95 -3.83 30.66
C GLU A 460 -28.09 -4.09 29.42
N PRO A 461 -28.11 -5.32 28.87
CA PRO A 461 -27.29 -5.73 27.75
C PRO A 461 -27.41 -4.79 26.54
N ILE A 462 -26.31 -4.65 25.80
CA ILE A 462 -26.22 -3.80 24.61
C ILE A 462 -25.97 -4.66 23.37
N PHE A 463 -26.53 -4.27 22.23
CA PHE A 463 -26.09 -4.79 20.94
C PHE A 463 -24.73 -4.17 20.63
N PHE A 464 -23.69 -4.97 20.77
CA PHE A 464 -22.32 -4.52 20.66
C PHE A 464 -21.94 -4.23 19.20
N THR A 465 -21.24 -3.12 18.99
CA THR A 465 -20.79 -2.70 17.65
C THR A 465 -19.27 -2.59 17.56
N GLY A 466 -18.58 -2.29 18.66
CA GLY A 466 -17.14 -2.13 18.62
C GLY A 466 -16.51 -1.72 19.94
N LEU A 467 -15.19 -1.84 19.98
CA LEU A 467 -14.34 -1.48 21.12
C LEU A 467 -13.42 -0.34 20.69
N ALA A 468 -13.29 0.67 21.55
CA ALA A 468 -12.36 1.78 21.36
C ALA A 468 -11.40 1.88 22.55
N SER A 469 -10.10 1.79 22.28
CA SER A 469 -9.01 2.04 23.23
C SER A 469 -8.13 3.18 22.72
N GLU A 470 -7.22 3.67 23.57
CA GLU A 470 -6.21 4.65 23.17
C GLU A 470 -5.18 4.02 22.24
N PRO A 471 -5.00 4.56 21.00
CA PRO A 471 -3.87 4.20 20.15
C PRO A 471 -2.53 4.17 20.90
N GLY A 472 -1.70 3.18 20.58
CA GLY A 472 -0.43 2.93 21.25
C GLY A 472 -0.54 2.06 22.52
N ALA A 473 -1.73 1.55 22.85
CA ALA A 473 -1.94 0.50 23.85
C ALA A 473 -1.35 0.79 25.25
N ARG A 474 -1.24 2.06 25.66
CA ARG A 474 -0.70 2.47 26.98
C ARG A 474 -1.77 2.75 28.04
N SER A 475 -3.02 2.95 27.61
CA SER A 475 -4.13 3.27 28.51
C SER A 475 -4.61 2.04 29.27
N MET A 476 -5.29 2.30 30.39
CA MET A 476 -6.08 1.33 31.16
C MET A 476 -7.59 1.49 30.92
N ASN A 477 -7.98 2.41 30.03
CA ASN A 477 -9.36 2.69 29.70
C ASN A 477 -9.75 2.01 28.39
N VAL A 478 -10.93 1.40 28.39
CA VAL A 478 -11.55 0.86 27.19
C VAL A 478 -13.02 1.28 27.13
N SER A 479 -13.47 1.71 25.96
CA SER A 479 -14.85 2.10 25.71
C SER A 479 -15.56 1.09 24.82
N LEU A 480 -16.63 0.50 25.34
CA LEU A 480 -17.49 -0.43 24.61
C LEU A 480 -18.63 0.36 24.00
N TRP A 481 -18.82 0.24 22.69
CA TRP A 481 -19.87 0.92 21.94
C TRP A 481 -20.92 -0.07 21.49
N GLY A 482 -22.17 0.38 21.54
CA GLY A 482 -23.31 -0.37 21.06
C GLY A 482 -24.58 0.45 21.10
N TYR A 483 -25.70 -0.22 20.90
CA TYR A 483 -27.01 0.40 21.01
C TYR A 483 -27.96 -0.46 21.83
N ARG A 484 -28.98 0.19 22.37
CA ARG A 484 -30.12 -0.49 23.01
C ARG A 484 -31.35 -0.28 22.16
N GLU A 485 -32.10 -1.35 21.98
CA GLU A 485 -33.40 -1.32 21.32
C GLU A 485 -34.52 -1.38 22.36
N THR A 486 -35.45 -0.45 22.24
CA THR A 486 -36.73 -0.47 22.94
C THR A 486 -37.85 -0.56 21.92
N TYR A 487 -39.07 -0.91 22.33
CA TYR A 487 -40.24 -1.04 21.44
C TYR A 487 -40.48 0.16 20.50
N PHE A 488 -40.05 1.36 20.87
CA PHE A 488 -40.31 2.60 20.11
C PHE A 488 -39.05 3.40 19.74
N SER A 489 -37.86 2.99 20.17
CA SER A 489 -36.63 3.75 19.89
C SER A 489 -35.36 2.90 20.00
N GLN A 490 -34.36 3.26 19.20
CA GLN A 490 -33.01 2.77 19.29
C GLN A 490 -32.11 3.94 19.68
N TYR A 491 -31.24 3.75 20.68
CA TYR A 491 -30.29 4.79 21.09
C TYR A 491 -28.91 4.19 21.37
N TRP A 492 -27.88 4.97 21.03
CA TRP A 492 -26.49 4.61 21.21
C TRP A 492 -26.08 4.71 22.68
N VAL A 493 -25.23 3.79 23.12
CA VAL A 493 -24.67 3.72 24.46
C VAL A 493 -23.17 3.46 24.34
N SER A 494 -22.38 4.15 25.15
CA SER A 494 -20.96 3.90 25.34
C SER A 494 -20.70 3.61 26.82
N VAL A 495 -19.99 2.52 27.11
CA VAL A 495 -19.60 2.13 28.46
C VAL A 495 -18.08 2.12 28.53
N THR A 496 -17.49 3.06 29.26
CA THR A 496 -16.04 3.12 29.49
C THR A 496 -15.68 2.47 30.80
N ILE A 497 -14.77 1.49 30.74
CA ILE A 497 -14.23 0.78 31.90
C ILE A 497 -12.80 1.25 32.12
N ASP A 498 -12.48 1.60 33.37
CA ASP A 498 -11.13 1.97 33.81
C ASP A 498 -10.56 0.87 34.71
N PHE A 499 -9.57 0.14 34.19
CA PHE A 499 -8.98 -0.97 34.92
C PHE A 499 -8.00 -0.53 36.02
N ARG A 500 -7.70 0.77 36.19
CA ARG A 500 -6.88 1.24 37.33
C ARG A 500 -7.56 1.03 38.67
N GLU A 501 -8.89 0.93 38.71
CA GLU A 501 -9.61 0.56 39.93
C GLU A 501 -9.38 -0.90 40.34
N LEU A 502 -9.02 -1.77 39.38
CA LEU A 502 -8.70 -3.18 39.61
C LEU A 502 -7.19 -3.39 39.84
N LEU A 503 -6.35 -2.84 38.96
CA LEU A 503 -4.90 -2.93 38.99
C LEU A 503 -4.30 -1.68 39.62
N THR A 504 -4.22 -1.68 40.95
CA THR A 504 -3.78 -0.51 41.75
C THR A 504 -2.28 -0.47 42.01
N ARG A 505 -1.60 -1.63 41.98
CA ARG A 505 -0.16 -1.75 42.22
C ARG A 505 0.63 -1.42 40.96
N ASP A 506 1.66 -0.60 41.10
CA ASP A 506 2.60 -0.29 40.01
C ASP A 506 3.67 -1.40 39.93
N CYS A 507 4.18 -1.69 38.73
CA CYS A 507 5.17 -2.74 38.54
C CYS A 507 6.56 -2.33 39.07
N GLU A 508 7.23 -3.26 39.75
CA GLU A 508 8.58 -3.09 40.30
C GLU A 508 9.61 -3.82 39.44
N PHE A 509 10.69 -3.12 39.08
CA PHE A 509 11.72 -3.64 38.17
C PHE A 509 12.39 -4.95 38.64
N GLU A 510 12.72 -5.05 39.94
CA GLU A 510 13.47 -6.20 40.48
C GLU A 510 12.61 -7.45 40.72
N GLY A 511 11.27 -7.32 40.77
CA GLY A 511 10.37 -8.42 41.10
C GLY A 511 9.46 -8.84 39.95
N ASP A 512 8.94 -7.87 39.18
CA ASP A 512 7.85 -8.13 38.26
C ASP A 512 8.30 -8.45 36.83
N TYR A 513 9.56 -8.16 36.49
CA TYR A 513 10.09 -8.37 35.15
C TYR A 513 11.03 -9.58 35.08
N VAL A 514 11.16 -10.14 33.89
CA VAL A 514 12.04 -11.25 33.57
C VAL A 514 12.77 -10.97 32.26
N GLU A 515 14.04 -11.40 32.19
CA GLU A 515 14.80 -11.37 30.94
C GLU A 515 14.26 -12.41 29.98
N TRP A 516 14.01 -11.98 28.74
CA TRP A 516 13.58 -12.84 27.64
C TRP A 516 14.46 -12.56 26.42
N LEU A 517 15.05 -13.62 25.86
CA LEU A 517 15.84 -13.55 24.64
C LEU A 517 14.89 -13.75 23.45
N ALA A 518 14.80 -12.74 22.57
CA ALA A 518 13.98 -12.83 21.38
C ALA A 518 14.53 -13.86 20.37
N HIS A 519 13.62 -14.49 19.62
CA HIS A 519 13.95 -15.48 18.57
C HIS A 519 14.76 -16.67 19.08
N SER A 520 14.60 -17.02 20.36
CA SER A 520 15.35 -18.09 21.01
C SER A 520 14.48 -19.32 21.19
N ASP A 521 14.97 -20.47 20.71
CA ASP A 521 14.39 -21.78 21.00
C ASP A 521 15.24 -22.60 22.00
N ASP A 522 16.54 -22.27 22.12
CA ASP A 522 17.48 -22.87 23.06
C ASP A 522 18.49 -21.84 23.60
N ILE A 523 18.21 -21.35 24.80
CA ILE A 523 19.07 -20.41 25.55
C ILE A 523 20.50 -20.95 25.76
N SER A 524 20.72 -22.27 25.66
CA SER A 524 22.04 -22.88 25.82
C SER A 524 22.93 -22.76 24.58
N ASP A 525 22.35 -22.51 23.39
CA ASP A 525 23.12 -22.32 22.17
C ASP A 525 23.64 -20.86 22.07
N PRO A 526 24.97 -20.64 22.03
CA PRO A 526 25.54 -19.32 21.84
C PRO A 526 25.20 -18.66 20.48
N THR A 527 24.70 -19.39 19.48
CA THR A 527 24.23 -18.82 18.20
C THR A 527 22.73 -18.51 18.17
N ASP A 528 21.95 -19.01 19.13
CA ASP A 528 20.49 -18.87 19.15
C ASP A 528 20.03 -17.42 19.43
N GLY A 529 18.91 -17.00 18.84
CA GLY A 529 18.39 -15.64 18.90
C GLY A 529 19.12 -14.60 18.03
N CYS A 530 20.08 -15.01 17.19
CA CYS A 530 20.73 -14.12 16.23
C CYS A 530 19.82 -13.88 15.02
N MET A 531 19.17 -12.71 14.97
CA MET A 531 18.34 -12.32 13.82
C MET A 531 18.87 -11.05 13.18
N LEU A 532 19.14 -11.09 11.87
CA LEU A 532 19.72 -9.98 11.11
C LEU A 532 21.00 -9.43 11.80
N GLY A 533 21.86 -10.37 12.22
CA GLY A 533 23.18 -10.06 12.77
C GLY A 533 23.26 -9.57 14.22
N TYR A 534 22.18 -9.58 15.00
CA TYR A 534 22.24 -9.31 16.44
C TYR A 534 21.08 -9.95 17.20
N LYS A 535 21.32 -10.22 18.49
CA LYS A 535 20.29 -10.67 19.44
C LYS A 535 19.71 -9.50 20.20
N GLU A 536 18.46 -9.61 20.63
CA GLU A 536 17.82 -8.65 21.52
C GLU A 536 17.32 -9.34 22.78
N LYS A 537 17.84 -8.93 23.94
CA LYS A 537 17.29 -9.31 25.25
C LYS A 537 16.34 -8.24 25.73
N PHE A 538 15.12 -8.63 26.05
CA PHE A 538 14.08 -7.75 26.58
C PHE A 538 13.88 -8.02 28.07
N LEU A 539 13.49 -7.00 28.82
CA LEU A 539 12.84 -7.19 30.12
C LEU A 539 11.33 -7.12 29.91
N ARG A 540 10.67 -8.26 30.09
CA ARG A 540 9.23 -8.41 29.91
C ARG A 540 8.55 -8.59 31.25
N LEU A 541 7.31 -8.14 31.36
CA LEU A 541 6.49 -8.38 32.53
C LEU A 541 6.28 -9.90 32.69
N ARG A 542 6.46 -10.43 33.89
CA ARG A 542 6.16 -11.84 34.15
C ARG A 542 4.65 -12.05 34.09
N LYS A 543 4.24 -13.21 33.57
CA LYS A 543 2.83 -13.58 33.41
C LYS A 543 2.07 -13.67 34.74
N ASP A 544 2.75 -13.99 35.83
CA ASP A 544 2.17 -14.05 37.19
C ASP A 544 2.18 -12.70 37.92
N SER A 545 2.85 -11.68 37.37
CA SER A 545 2.92 -10.33 37.93
C SER A 545 1.69 -9.52 37.58
N VAL A 546 0.79 -9.37 38.54
CA VAL A 546 -0.39 -8.52 38.41
C VAL A 546 -0.06 -7.10 38.91
N CYS A 547 0.29 -6.21 37.99
CA CYS A 547 0.60 -4.80 38.26
C CYS A 547 0.40 -3.95 37.00
N TRP A 548 0.52 -2.63 37.18
CA TRP A 548 0.43 -1.63 36.12
C TRP A 548 1.83 -1.21 35.65
N ASN A 549 2.13 -1.40 34.37
CA ASN A 549 3.41 -1.02 33.75
C ASN A 549 3.62 0.50 33.79
N GLY A 550 2.55 1.26 33.58
CA GLY A 550 2.63 2.72 33.52
C GLY A 550 2.65 3.26 32.09
N ARG A 551 2.24 4.52 31.95
CA ARG A 551 2.17 5.18 30.63
C ARG A 551 3.53 5.55 30.08
N ASP A 552 4.48 5.81 30.97
CA ASP A 552 5.87 6.10 30.70
C ASP A 552 6.71 4.83 30.54
N TYR A 553 6.08 3.64 30.58
CA TYR A 553 6.75 2.38 30.32
C TYR A 553 7.53 2.45 29.00
N ALA A 554 8.83 2.20 29.11
CA ALA A 554 9.74 2.13 28.00
C ALA A 554 10.29 0.71 27.92
N ILE A 555 10.29 0.16 26.71
CA ILE A 555 10.83 -1.17 26.46
C ILE A 555 12.32 -1.15 26.81
N ASN A 556 12.72 -1.93 27.81
CA ASN A 556 14.13 -2.14 28.11
C ASN A 556 14.64 -3.29 27.25
N LYS A 557 15.50 -2.95 26.28
CA LYS A 557 16.12 -3.92 25.39
C LYS A 557 17.62 -3.73 25.31
N GLN A 558 18.35 -4.83 25.25
CA GLN A 558 19.81 -4.87 25.15
C GLN A 558 20.21 -5.63 23.88
N PRO A 559 20.70 -4.94 22.84
CA PRO A 559 21.18 -5.60 21.64
C PRO A 559 22.60 -6.14 21.84
N SER A 560 22.86 -7.35 21.36
CA SER A 560 24.21 -7.96 21.33
C SER A 560 24.55 -8.45 19.93
N PRO A 561 25.62 -7.94 19.29
CA PRO A 561 25.94 -8.27 17.91
C PRO A 561 26.41 -9.72 17.76
N CYS A 562 26.07 -10.34 16.63
CA CYS A 562 26.44 -11.70 16.26
C CYS A 562 27.59 -11.72 15.24
N PRO A 563 28.40 -12.79 15.21
CA PRO A 563 29.33 -13.02 14.10
C PRO A 563 28.56 -13.27 12.80
N CYS A 564 29.02 -12.70 11.68
CA CYS A 564 28.39 -12.92 10.37
C CYS A 564 28.56 -14.37 9.91
N THR A 565 27.47 -14.94 9.42
CA THR A 565 27.35 -16.23 8.73
C THR A 565 26.92 -16.01 7.29
N LEU A 566 26.82 -17.06 6.47
CA LEU A 566 26.25 -16.92 5.12
C LEU A 566 24.76 -16.57 5.13
N ASP A 567 24.04 -16.89 6.22
CA ASP A 567 22.62 -16.60 6.34
C ASP A 567 22.32 -15.10 6.52
N ASP A 568 23.30 -14.32 7.00
CA ASP A 568 23.23 -12.86 7.05
C ASP A 568 23.38 -12.19 5.65
N TYR A 569 23.44 -12.97 4.56
CA TYR A 569 23.61 -12.50 3.18
C TYR A 569 22.57 -13.07 2.20
N LEU A 570 21.78 -12.21 1.58
CA LEU A 570 20.96 -12.58 0.41
C LEU A 570 21.81 -13.01 -0.78
N CYS A 571 21.27 -13.86 -1.65
CA CYS A 571 21.88 -14.07 -2.95
C CYS A 571 21.80 -12.81 -3.79
N ASP A 572 22.96 -12.39 -4.26
CA ASP A 572 23.09 -11.26 -5.16
C ASP A 572 22.63 -11.66 -6.57
N PHE A 573 22.57 -10.68 -7.44
CA PHE A 573 22.06 -10.84 -8.79
C PHE A 573 22.69 -12.02 -9.56
N GLY A 574 21.82 -12.88 -10.10
CA GLY A 574 22.21 -14.05 -10.89
C GLY A 574 22.64 -15.26 -10.07
N TYR A 575 22.32 -15.26 -8.78
CA TYR A 575 22.55 -16.37 -7.87
C TYR A 575 21.25 -16.76 -7.15
N TYR A 576 21.14 -18.03 -6.76
CA TYR A 576 20.01 -18.58 -6.02
C TYR A 576 20.52 -19.51 -4.90
N ARG A 577 19.70 -19.75 -3.87
CA ARG A 577 19.96 -20.78 -2.86
C ARG A 577 19.24 -22.06 -3.23
N GLU A 578 19.92 -23.19 -3.11
CA GLU A 578 19.25 -24.50 -3.09
C GLU A 578 18.56 -24.74 -1.75
N GLU A 579 17.51 -25.55 -1.76
CA GLU A 579 16.77 -25.94 -0.54
C GLU A 579 17.74 -26.54 0.50
N ASN A 580 17.68 -26.06 1.74
CA ASN A 580 18.58 -26.44 2.84
C ASN A 580 20.07 -26.07 2.65
N SER A 581 20.39 -25.05 1.84
CA SER A 581 21.76 -24.56 1.66
C SER A 581 21.85 -23.05 1.85
N SER A 582 22.71 -22.61 2.77
CA SER A 582 23.08 -21.19 2.94
C SER A 582 23.97 -20.66 1.81
N LYS A 583 24.38 -21.51 0.85
CA LYS A 583 25.24 -21.11 -0.27
C LYS A 583 24.43 -20.62 -1.46
N CYS A 584 24.81 -19.45 -1.94
CA CYS A 584 24.37 -18.89 -3.21
C CYS A 584 25.16 -19.52 -4.36
N LEU A 585 24.45 -20.14 -5.29
CA LEU A 585 24.96 -20.75 -6.52
C LEU A 585 24.58 -19.89 -7.72
N GLU A 586 25.46 -19.84 -8.72
CA GLU A 586 25.21 -19.10 -9.96
C GLU A 586 24.07 -19.77 -10.75
N GLU A 587 23.12 -18.96 -11.21
CA GLU A 587 22.00 -19.44 -12.00
C GLU A 587 22.49 -19.90 -13.39
N PRO A 588 22.32 -21.17 -13.77
CA PRO A 588 22.92 -21.73 -14.99
C PRO A 588 22.32 -21.17 -16.29
N ASP A 589 21.13 -20.57 -16.23
CA ASP A 589 20.40 -20.01 -17.35
C ASP A 589 20.06 -18.52 -17.12
N LEU A 590 21.08 -17.66 -17.02
CA LEU A 590 20.92 -16.21 -17.16
C LEU A 590 20.48 -15.83 -18.59
N LYS A 591 19.29 -16.27 -19.02
CA LYS A 591 18.69 -15.98 -20.32
C LYS A 591 17.58 -14.94 -20.16
N GLY A 592 17.63 -13.86 -20.95
CA GLY A 592 16.59 -12.83 -21.00
C GLY A 592 16.96 -11.53 -20.26
N ARG A 593 16.19 -11.15 -19.24
CA ARG A 593 16.19 -9.82 -18.58
C ARG A 593 17.53 -9.39 -17.97
N VAL A 594 18.39 -10.36 -17.66
CA VAL A 594 19.77 -10.12 -17.23
C VAL A 594 20.56 -9.31 -18.27
N LEU A 595 20.30 -9.56 -19.55
CA LEU A 595 20.87 -8.81 -20.66
C LEU A 595 20.25 -7.41 -20.74
N GLU A 596 18.94 -7.27 -20.55
CA GLU A 596 18.23 -5.98 -20.64
C GLU A 596 18.65 -4.99 -19.56
N PHE A 597 18.84 -5.47 -18.33
CA PHE A 597 19.35 -4.67 -17.21
C PHE A 597 20.82 -4.30 -17.41
N CYS A 598 21.64 -5.23 -17.94
CA CYS A 598 23.01 -4.92 -18.32
C CYS A 598 23.11 -3.87 -19.44
N LEU A 599 22.14 -3.84 -20.36
CA LEU A 599 22.11 -2.92 -21.51
C LEU A 599 21.53 -1.53 -21.20
N HIS A 600 20.58 -1.43 -20.26
CA HIS A 600 19.86 -0.18 -19.95
C HIS A 600 20.09 0.36 -18.54
N GLY A 601 20.74 -0.39 -17.65
CA GLY A 601 21.13 0.06 -16.32
C GLY A 601 22.21 1.15 -16.35
N LYS A 602 22.15 2.13 -15.44
CA LYS A 602 23.22 3.12 -15.30
C LYS A 602 24.42 2.51 -14.58
N LYS A 603 25.58 2.49 -15.26
CA LYS A 603 27.01 2.47 -14.84
C LYS A 603 27.52 1.63 -13.65
N GLU A 604 26.70 1.05 -12.79
CA GLU A 604 27.18 0.42 -11.55
C GLU A 604 26.46 -0.89 -11.23
N GLN A 605 26.87 -1.98 -11.88
CA GLN A 605 26.41 -3.32 -11.48
C GLN A 605 27.56 -4.33 -11.52
N LEU A 606 28.29 -4.39 -10.40
CA LEU A 606 28.89 -5.55 -9.71
C LEU A 606 29.30 -6.80 -10.51
N VAL A 607 30.58 -7.18 -10.40
CA VAL A 607 30.98 -8.60 -10.38
C VAL A 607 30.78 -9.08 -8.96
N THR A 608 29.63 -9.69 -8.71
CA THR A 608 29.33 -10.27 -7.40
C THR A 608 30.00 -11.63 -7.22
N THR A 609 30.36 -11.98 -5.99
CA THR A 609 30.71 -13.35 -5.58
C THR A 609 29.47 -14.18 -5.24
N GLY A 610 28.28 -13.61 -5.46
CA GLY A 610 26.98 -14.26 -5.27
C GLY A 610 26.23 -13.85 -4.02
N TYR A 611 26.79 -12.99 -3.18
CA TYR A 611 26.24 -12.65 -1.87
C TYR A 611 26.17 -11.14 -1.64
N ARG A 612 25.09 -10.70 -1.00
CA ARG A 612 24.88 -9.33 -0.54
C ARG A 612 24.31 -9.35 0.87
N LYS A 613 24.87 -8.55 1.77
CA LYS A 613 24.39 -8.46 3.16
C LYS A 613 22.89 -8.09 3.18
N ILE A 614 22.10 -8.74 4.05
CA ILE A 614 20.69 -8.42 4.21
C ILE A 614 20.55 -6.95 4.66
N PRO A 615 19.68 -6.13 4.06
CA PRO A 615 19.46 -4.76 4.53
C PRO A 615 18.95 -4.73 5.97
N GLY A 616 19.55 -3.85 6.79
CA GLY A 616 19.28 -3.78 8.23
C GLY A 616 20.11 -4.75 9.09
N ASP A 617 20.88 -5.64 8.48
CA ASP A 617 21.72 -6.60 9.19
C ASP A 617 22.96 -5.95 9.83
N LYS A 618 23.14 -6.20 11.13
CA LYS A 618 24.19 -5.59 11.97
C LYS A 618 25.24 -6.58 12.46
N CYS A 619 25.41 -7.72 11.79
CA CYS A 619 26.43 -8.70 12.14
C CYS A 619 27.84 -8.08 12.04
N VAL A 620 28.76 -8.54 12.89
CA VAL A 620 30.13 -8.04 12.99
C VAL A 620 31.12 -9.19 13.02
N ASN A 621 32.24 -9.05 12.31
CA ASN A 621 33.23 -10.13 12.13
C ASN A 621 32.62 -11.38 11.46
N GLY A 622 33.35 -12.49 11.35
CA GLY A 622 32.85 -13.72 10.73
C GLY A 622 33.07 -13.78 9.21
N GLU A 623 32.17 -14.45 8.49
CA GLU A 623 32.27 -14.61 7.04
C GLU A 623 31.92 -13.30 6.33
N GLN A 624 32.79 -12.88 5.40
CA GLN A 624 32.60 -11.68 4.60
C GLN A 624 32.91 -11.98 3.14
N PRO A 625 31.90 -12.42 2.35
CA PRO A 625 32.03 -12.56 0.91
C PRO A 625 32.50 -11.23 0.30
N GLN A 626 33.61 -11.23 -0.44
CA GLN A 626 34.12 -10.00 -1.05
C GLN A 626 33.23 -9.60 -2.23
N ARG A 627 32.66 -8.40 -2.17
CA ARG A 627 31.93 -7.77 -3.27
C ARG A 627 32.89 -6.89 -4.07
N LYS A 628 32.92 -7.05 -5.40
CA LYS A 628 33.70 -6.17 -6.29
C LYS A 628 32.76 -5.44 -7.25
N GLU A 629 32.68 -4.13 -7.08
CA GLU A 629 31.93 -3.30 -8.01
C GLU A 629 32.70 -3.16 -9.33
N VAL A 630 32.07 -3.53 -10.44
CA VAL A 630 32.65 -3.41 -11.79
C VAL A 630 31.56 -2.87 -12.71
N ASP A 631 31.95 -1.99 -13.63
CA ASP A 631 31.05 -1.43 -14.64
C ASP A 631 30.70 -2.50 -15.70
N LEU A 632 29.53 -3.13 -15.57
CA LEU A 632 29.03 -4.13 -16.51
C LEU A 632 28.71 -3.56 -17.90
N SER A 633 28.53 -2.24 -18.04
CA SER A 633 28.27 -1.63 -19.35
C SER A 633 29.44 -1.84 -20.31
N ALA A 634 30.68 -1.93 -19.81
CA ALA A 634 31.86 -2.24 -20.61
C ALA A 634 31.89 -3.72 -21.07
N LYS A 635 31.32 -4.64 -20.28
CA LYS A 635 31.32 -6.08 -20.55
C LYS A 635 30.20 -6.47 -21.52
N CYS A 636 28.98 -5.95 -21.32
CA CYS A 636 27.85 -6.26 -22.20
C CYS A 636 27.94 -5.60 -23.59
N VAL A 637 28.59 -4.43 -23.71
CA VAL A 637 28.87 -3.82 -25.01
C VAL A 637 29.97 -4.57 -25.78
N SER A 638 30.83 -5.32 -25.08
CA SER A 638 31.89 -6.10 -25.73
C SER A 638 31.37 -7.29 -26.54
N ASP A 639 30.24 -7.90 -26.13
CA ASP A 639 29.59 -9.01 -26.86
C ASP A 639 28.70 -8.53 -28.03
N LEU A 640 28.17 -7.29 -27.96
CA LEU A 640 27.45 -6.66 -29.08
C LEU A 640 28.37 -6.22 -30.22
N LEU A 641 29.66 -6.02 -29.93
CA LEU A 641 30.71 -5.78 -30.92
C LEU A 641 31.30 -7.12 -31.41
N GLY A 642 30.45 -7.99 -31.96
CA GLY A 642 30.91 -9.13 -32.74
C GLY A 642 31.76 -8.67 -33.95
N PRO A 643 32.71 -9.49 -34.45
CA PRO A 643 33.68 -9.11 -35.48
C PRO A 643 33.10 -8.83 -36.88
N GLU A 644 31.78 -8.70 -37.03
CA GLU A 644 31.14 -8.42 -38.33
C GLU A 644 31.37 -6.98 -38.83
N LEU A 645 31.62 -6.02 -37.93
CA LEU A 645 31.89 -4.63 -38.32
C LEU A 645 33.33 -4.37 -38.80
N LEU A 646 34.30 -5.21 -38.43
CA LEU A 646 35.68 -5.09 -38.91
C LEU A 646 35.87 -5.67 -40.31
N VAL A 647 35.13 -6.72 -40.68
CA VAL A 647 35.22 -7.33 -42.02
C VAL A 647 34.56 -6.43 -43.08
N GLY A 648 33.47 -5.74 -42.74
CA GLY A 648 32.80 -4.78 -43.64
C GLY A 648 33.63 -3.52 -43.94
N SER A 649 34.45 -3.05 -43.00
CA SER A 649 35.34 -1.89 -43.17
C SER A 649 36.57 -2.22 -44.03
N LEU A 650 37.17 -3.41 -43.83
CA LEU A 650 38.33 -3.87 -44.61
C LEU A 650 37.99 -4.13 -46.09
N LEU A 651 36.80 -4.67 -46.40
CA LEU A 651 36.34 -4.87 -47.79
C LEU A 651 36.00 -3.55 -48.50
N LYS A 652 35.49 -2.56 -47.77
CA LYS A 652 35.23 -1.21 -48.32
C LYS A 652 36.52 -0.42 -48.53
N ALA A 653 37.51 -0.55 -47.65
CA ALA A 653 38.82 0.06 -47.83
C ALA A 653 39.59 -0.59 -49.01
N ALA A 654 39.55 -1.93 -49.14
CA ALA A 654 40.22 -2.64 -50.24
C ALA A 654 39.62 -2.30 -51.61
N SER A 655 38.29 -2.17 -51.73
CA SER A 655 37.64 -1.79 -52.99
C SER A 655 37.97 -0.35 -53.42
N VAL A 656 38.07 0.59 -52.47
CA VAL A 656 38.50 1.97 -52.76
C VAL A 656 39.97 2.03 -53.21
N ILE A 657 40.86 1.23 -52.60
CA ILE A 657 42.28 1.15 -52.99
C ILE A 657 42.43 0.54 -54.38
N VAL A 658 41.66 -0.51 -54.72
CA VAL A 658 41.68 -1.11 -56.07
C VAL A 658 41.15 -0.13 -57.12
N ILE A 659 40.09 0.63 -56.83
CA ILE A 659 39.57 1.65 -57.75
C ILE A 659 40.57 2.79 -57.95
N LEU A 660 41.27 3.22 -56.89
CA LEU A 660 42.34 4.23 -56.99
C LEU A 660 43.57 3.72 -57.77
N LEU A 661 43.92 2.44 -57.63
CA LEU A 661 45.01 1.84 -58.41
C LEU A 661 44.62 1.71 -59.89
N ILE A 662 43.38 1.30 -60.20
CA ILE A 662 42.89 1.24 -61.58
C ILE A 662 42.83 2.64 -62.20
N SER A 663 42.35 3.65 -61.47
CA SER A 663 42.30 5.03 -61.97
C SER A 663 43.70 5.61 -62.17
N ALA A 664 44.66 5.29 -61.30
CA ALA A 664 46.06 5.67 -61.48
C ALA A 664 46.69 4.98 -62.71
N VAL A 665 46.41 3.69 -62.94
CA VAL A 665 46.89 2.98 -64.14
C VAL A 665 46.26 3.55 -65.41
N VAL A 666 44.95 3.86 -65.40
CA VAL A 666 44.27 4.50 -66.53
C VAL A 666 44.82 5.91 -66.78
N ALA A 667 45.09 6.69 -65.73
CA ALA A 667 45.71 8.01 -65.84
C ALA A 667 47.13 7.93 -66.41
N VAL A 668 47.94 6.97 -65.97
CA VAL A 668 49.29 6.73 -66.52
C VAL A 668 49.21 6.30 -67.99
N LEU A 669 48.24 5.47 -68.38
CA LEU A 669 48.02 5.09 -69.77
C LEU A 669 47.53 6.27 -70.63
N PHE A 670 46.68 7.15 -70.08
CA PHE A 670 46.22 8.37 -70.76
C PHE A 670 47.36 9.39 -70.95
N VAL A 671 48.18 9.61 -69.92
CA VAL A 671 49.36 10.49 -69.99
C VAL A 671 50.39 9.92 -70.96
N LYS A 672 50.63 8.61 -70.96
CA LYS A 672 51.52 7.95 -71.94
C LYS A 672 51.00 8.05 -73.38
N LYS A 673 49.67 8.04 -73.58
CA LYS A 673 49.04 8.15 -74.91
C LYS A 673 49.02 9.59 -75.44
N TYR A 674 48.99 10.61 -74.58
CA TYR A 674 48.91 12.02 -74.98
C TYR A 674 50.24 12.78 -74.93
N VAL A 675 51.25 12.33 -74.18
CA VAL A 675 52.55 13.03 -74.04
C VAL A 675 53.62 12.53 -75.02
N CYS A 676 53.43 11.39 -75.70
CA CYS A 676 54.40 10.84 -76.67
C CYS A 676 53.92 10.73 -78.13
N GLY A 677 52.78 11.31 -78.51
CA GLY A 677 52.26 11.21 -79.88
C GLY A 677 51.72 12.53 -80.40
N GLY A 678 52.61 13.46 -80.76
CA GLY A 678 52.21 14.75 -81.32
C GLY A 678 51.57 14.62 -82.71
N ARG A 679 50.49 15.39 -82.95
CA ARG A 679 50.29 16.20 -84.16
C ARG A 679 49.13 17.18 -84.01
N PHE A 680 49.43 18.42 -84.38
CA PHE A 680 48.56 19.59 -84.52
C PHE A 680 47.42 19.39 -85.52
N LEU A 681 46.28 20.06 -85.28
CA LEU A 681 45.44 20.64 -86.34
C LEU A 681 44.57 21.81 -85.80
N VAL A 682 44.27 22.72 -86.72
CA VAL A 682 44.03 24.16 -86.55
C VAL A 682 42.54 24.54 -86.73
N HIS A 683 42.09 25.54 -85.95
CA HIS A 683 40.91 26.43 -85.97
C HIS A 683 39.69 26.24 -86.90
N ARG A 684 38.48 26.57 -86.37
CA ARG A 684 37.60 27.65 -86.88
C ARG A 684 36.46 28.05 -85.92
N TYR A 685 36.02 29.32 -86.05
CA TYR A 685 35.01 30.08 -85.28
C TYR A 685 33.58 30.00 -85.86
N SER A 686 32.54 30.10 -85.00
CA SER A 686 31.26 30.84 -85.17
C SER A 686 30.40 30.64 -83.89
N VAL A 687 30.08 31.62 -83.04
CA VAL A 687 29.09 32.73 -83.13
C VAL A 687 27.61 32.27 -83.07
N LEU A 688 26.86 32.87 -82.11
CA LEU A 688 25.39 33.03 -81.92
C LEU A 688 24.64 32.17 -80.87
N GLN A 689 24.30 32.87 -79.76
CA GLN A 689 22.94 33.32 -79.38
C GLN A 689 21.89 32.37 -78.75
N HIS A 690 21.54 32.73 -77.50
CA HIS A 690 20.25 32.77 -76.79
C HIS A 690 19.19 31.64 -76.85
N ASN A 691 18.84 31.23 -75.63
CA ASN A 691 17.52 31.12 -74.99
C ASN A 691 16.49 30.05 -75.40
N ALA A 692 15.86 29.56 -74.33
CA ALA A 692 14.44 29.24 -74.13
C ALA A 692 13.92 27.85 -74.56
N GLU A 693 13.68 27.05 -73.52
CA GLU A 693 12.36 26.51 -73.10
C GLU A 693 11.47 25.70 -74.06
N ALA A 694 10.96 24.63 -73.44
CA ALA A 694 9.58 24.11 -73.47
C ALA A 694 9.14 23.08 -74.53
N ASN A 695 8.81 21.91 -73.97
CA ASN A 695 7.58 21.11 -74.13
C ASN A 695 7.26 20.33 -75.41
N GLY A 696 6.80 19.10 -75.17
CA GLY A 696 5.78 18.39 -75.94
C GLY A 696 6.26 17.16 -76.72
N ILE A 697 5.61 16.00 -76.81
CA ILE A 697 4.49 15.29 -76.13
C ILE A 697 4.24 14.00 -76.97
N ASP A 698 3.40 13.09 -76.45
CA ASP A 698 2.72 11.91 -77.06
C ASP A 698 3.47 10.58 -77.09
N GLY A 699 2.90 9.43 -76.68
CA GLY A 699 1.55 8.98 -76.26
C GLY A 699 1.61 7.42 -76.24
N VAL A 700 0.70 6.57 -75.75
CA VAL A 700 -0.77 6.54 -75.67
C VAL A 700 -1.20 5.26 -74.88
N ASP A 701 -2.41 5.32 -74.30
CA ASP A 701 -3.39 4.27 -73.88
C ASP A 701 -3.50 3.70 -72.43
N GLU A 702 -4.75 3.83 -71.95
CA GLU A 702 -5.46 3.38 -70.74
C GLU A 702 -6.02 1.92 -70.91
N PRO A 703 -6.65 1.21 -69.93
CA PRO A 703 -7.80 1.71 -69.14
C PRO A 703 -8.06 1.17 -67.69
N LEU A 704 -8.91 1.93 -66.97
CA LEU A 704 -10.05 1.56 -66.09
C LEU A 704 -9.91 0.80 -64.74
N ASP A 705 -10.38 1.48 -63.67
CA ASP A 705 -11.38 1.11 -62.62
C ASP A 705 -11.22 -0.14 -61.71
N THR A 706 -11.72 -0.24 -60.46
CA THR A 706 -12.33 0.62 -59.41
C THR A 706 -12.48 -0.18 -58.09
N GLY A 707 -12.70 0.52 -56.95
CA GLY A 707 -13.50 0.08 -55.77
C GLY A 707 -12.73 -0.28 -54.48
N VAL A 708 -12.51 0.60 -53.48
CA VAL A 708 -13.42 1.31 -52.52
C VAL A 708 -14.08 0.40 -51.47
N GLY A 709 -13.77 0.65 -50.19
CA GLY A 709 -14.46 0.08 -49.02
C GLY A 709 -14.03 0.67 -47.66
N ALA A 710 -14.61 1.82 -47.32
CA ALA A 710 -15.02 2.33 -46.00
C ALA A 710 -14.12 2.25 -44.74
N SER A 711 -13.99 3.43 -44.12
CA SER A 711 -13.68 3.71 -42.72
C SER A 711 -14.60 2.96 -41.74
N ALA A 712 -14.02 2.45 -40.65
CA ALA A 712 -14.74 2.16 -39.41
C ALA A 712 -13.97 2.79 -38.24
N LYS A 713 -14.67 3.70 -37.55
CA LYS A 713 -14.34 4.24 -36.23
C LYS A 713 -13.95 3.09 -35.28
N ILE A 714 -12.87 3.26 -34.55
CA ILE A 714 -12.70 2.56 -33.28
C ILE A 714 -13.23 3.49 -32.20
N GLU A 715 -14.39 3.10 -31.67
CA GLU A 715 -15.01 3.57 -30.45
C GLU A 715 -14.01 3.41 -29.29
N PHE A 716 -13.73 4.49 -28.58
CA PHE A 716 -13.15 4.41 -27.25
C PHE A 716 -14.23 3.86 -26.33
N HIS A 717 -14.06 2.62 -25.87
CA HIS A 717 -14.74 2.12 -24.70
C HIS A 717 -14.14 2.82 -23.47
N ASP A 718 -14.98 3.63 -22.86
CA ASP A 718 -14.79 4.26 -21.57
C ASP A 718 -15.18 3.21 -20.52
N ASP A 719 -14.19 2.52 -19.95
CA ASP A 719 -14.40 1.68 -18.78
C ASP A 719 -13.49 2.16 -17.64
N SER A 720 -14.20 2.67 -16.65
CA SER A 720 -13.84 3.03 -15.29
C SER A 720 -12.75 2.16 -14.68
N ASP A 721 -11.79 2.80 -14.01
CA ASP A 721 -11.13 2.26 -12.82
C ASP A 721 -10.62 3.42 -11.95
N GLU A 722 -11.35 3.63 -10.85
CA GLU A 722 -10.94 4.44 -9.70
C GLU A 722 -9.87 3.67 -8.93
N VAL A 723 -8.75 4.33 -8.66
CA VAL A 723 -7.68 3.77 -7.82
C VAL A 723 -8.04 4.07 -6.37
N LEU A 724 -8.45 3.02 -5.66
CA LEU A 724 -8.74 3.03 -4.22
C LEU A 724 -7.42 3.08 -3.45
N PHE A 725 -7.18 4.17 -2.73
CA PHE A 725 -6.14 4.25 -1.70
C PHE A 725 -6.78 3.92 -0.35
N PHE A 726 -6.22 2.95 0.37
CA PHE A 726 -6.74 2.55 1.68
C PHE A 726 -6.59 3.66 2.73
N PHE A 727 -7.74 4.16 3.18
CA PHE A 727 -8.02 4.42 4.60
C PHE A 727 -9.21 3.52 5.00
N LEU A 728 -9.24 3.11 6.27
CA LEU A 728 -10.22 2.24 6.96
C LEU A 728 -11.66 2.22 6.37
N PRO A 729 -12.35 1.06 6.35
CA PRO A 729 -13.61 0.89 5.64
C PRO A 729 -14.76 1.67 6.31
N PRO A 730 -15.63 2.36 5.54
CA PRO A 730 -16.97 2.66 6.00
C PRO A 730 -17.87 1.42 5.84
N LEU A 731 -18.66 1.16 6.87
CA LEU A 731 -19.75 0.17 6.91
C LEU A 731 -20.61 0.26 5.64
N SER A 732 -20.63 -0.80 4.83
CA SER A 732 -21.44 -0.88 3.63
C SER A 732 -22.88 -1.27 3.97
N GLU A 733 -23.84 -0.43 3.62
CA GLU A 733 -25.24 -0.81 3.48
C GLU A 733 -25.78 -0.38 2.11
N HIS A 734 -26.52 -1.32 1.51
CA HIS A 734 -27.60 -1.17 0.52
C HIS A 734 -27.36 -1.16 -0.99
N SER A 735 -27.94 -2.22 -1.59
CA SER A 735 -29.14 -2.14 -2.44
C SER A 735 -29.19 -0.98 -3.44
N SER A 736 -28.89 -1.30 -4.70
CA SER A 736 -29.69 -0.84 -5.85
C SER A 736 -29.14 -1.44 -7.15
N ARG A 737 -29.88 -2.39 -7.73
CA ARG A 737 -29.72 -2.76 -9.14
C ARG A 737 -31.11 -3.02 -9.72
N LEU A 738 -31.76 -1.96 -10.14
CA LEU A 738 -32.98 -1.98 -10.96
C LEU A 738 -33.16 -0.58 -11.56
N ASP A 739 -32.42 -0.28 -12.64
CA ASP A 739 -32.78 0.80 -13.57
C ASP A 739 -32.17 0.50 -14.94
N GLN A 740 -32.92 -0.25 -15.76
CA GLN A 740 -32.87 -0.21 -17.22
C GLN A 740 -34.25 -0.65 -17.71
N TRP A 741 -34.69 -0.12 -18.85
CA TRP A 741 -36.01 -0.22 -19.49
C TRP A 741 -36.97 0.98 -19.27
N PHE A 742 -36.68 2.09 -19.95
CA PHE A 742 -37.72 3.01 -20.43
C PHE A 742 -37.57 3.24 -21.95
N PRO A 743 -38.60 2.97 -22.76
CA PRO A 743 -38.73 3.55 -24.09
C PRO A 743 -39.48 4.89 -24.04
N THR A 744 -39.10 5.75 -24.98
CA THR A 744 -39.51 7.13 -25.20
C THR A 744 -40.96 7.26 -25.70
N ASN A 745 -41.94 7.56 -24.82
CA ASN A 745 -43.18 8.30 -25.19
C ASN A 745 -44.05 8.72 -23.97
N PRO A 746 -44.61 9.95 -23.88
CA PRO A 746 -45.23 10.45 -22.63
C PRO A 746 -46.69 10.06 -22.33
N ASN A 747 -47.34 9.14 -23.05
CA ASN A 747 -48.81 8.96 -22.95
C ASN A 747 -49.32 7.57 -22.50
N SER A 748 -48.57 6.79 -21.72
CA SER A 748 -49.02 5.46 -21.25
C SER A 748 -48.97 5.21 -19.74
N PHE A 749 -48.86 6.26 -18.92
CA PHE A 749 -48.68 6.13 -17.45
C PHE A 749 -49.90 5.60 -16.68
N LEU A 750 -51.11 5.57 -17.26
CA LEU A 750 -52.32 5.17 -16.53
C LEU A 750 -52.69 3.67 -16.66
N HIS A 751 -52.06 2.92 -17.57
CA HIS A 751 -52.39 1.50 -17.81
C HIS A 751 -51.38 0.50 -17.19
N ALA A 752 -50.19 0.98 -16.79
CA ALA A 752 -49.16 0.16 -16.14
C ALA A 752 -49.42 -0.04 -14.63
N THR A 753 -50.05 0.93 -13.97
CA THR A 753 -50.31 0.93 -12.52
C THR A 753 -51.34 -0.12 -12.09
N ILE A 754 -52.19 -0.61 -13.00
CA ILE A 754 -53.23 -1.61 -12.69
C ILE A 754 -52.72 -3.05 -12.87
N LYS A 755 -51.63 -3.28 -13.63
CA LYS A 755 -51.04 -4.61 -13.82
C LYS A 755 -49.99 -4.97 -12.75
N MET A 756 -49.28 -3.99 -12.18
CA MET A 756 -48.25 -4.23 -11.15
C MET A 756 -48.85 -4.67 -9.81
N THR A 757 -50.02 -4.15 -9.44
CA THR A 757 -50.72 -4.49 -8.18
C THR A 757 -51.26 -5.93 -8.14
N LYS A 758 -51.47 -6.56 -9.32
CA LYS A 758 -51.87 -7.98 -9.40
C LYS A 758 -50.69 -8.95 -9.36
N PHE A 759 -49.47 -8.52 -9.69
CA PHE A 759 -48.29 -9.40 -9.71
C PHE A 759 -47.61 -9.49 -8.33
N ILE A 760 -47.68 -8.43 -7.51
CA ILE A 760 -47.11 -8.39 -6.16
C ILE A 760 -47.94 -9.26 -5.18
N ASN A 761 -49.25 -9.31 -5.33
CA ASN A 761 -50.12 -10.16 -4.49
C ASN A 761 -49.99 -11.67 -4.78
N TYR A 762 -49.48 -12.09 -5.94
CA TYR A 762 -49.32 -13.51 -6.27
C TYR A 762 -47.99 -14.11 -5.77
N ARG A 763 -46.97 -13.26 -5.50
CA ARG A 763 -45.67 -13.69 -4.94
C ARG A 763 -45.63 -13.71 -3.41
N PHE A 764 -46.44 -12.88 -2.75
CA PHE A 764 -46.52 -12.86 -1.28
C PHE A 764 -47.24 -14.08 -0.69
N MET A 765 -48.12 -14.73 -1.47
CA MET A 765 -48.93 -15.87 -1.00
C MET A 765 -48.27 -17.25 -1.24
N LYS A 766 -47.05 -17.29 -1.79
CA LYS A 766 -46.28 -18.53 -2.05
C LYS A 766 -45.00 -18.66 -1.21
N LEU A 767 -44.76 -17.71 -0.31
CA LEU A 767 -43.67 -17.70 0.67
C LEU A 767 -44.16 -17.91 2.12
N MET A 768 -45.46 -18.19 2.30
CA MET A 768 -46.06 -18.62 3.58
C MET A 768 -46.80 -19.96 3.41
N ASN A 769 -46.12 -20.96 2.87
CA ASN A 769 -46.47 -22.38 2.98
C ASN A 769 -45.23 -23.25 2.83
#